data_AF-A0AA90UQJ2-F1
#
_entry.id   AF-A0AA90UQJ2-F1
#
_cell.length_a   1.000
_cell.length_b   1.000
_cell.length_c   1.000
_cell.angle_alpha   90.00
_cell.angle_beta   90.00
_cell.angle_gamma   90.00
#
_symmetry.space_group_name_H-M   'P 1'
#
loop_
_entity.id
_entity.type
_entity.pdbx_description
1 polymer ?
#
loop_
_entity_poly.entity_id
_entity_poly.type
_entity_poly.pdbx_seq_one_letter_code
_entity_poly.pdbx_strand_id
1 'polypeptide(L)'
;MKKSLFVILLACVSAPGWAQIQRTVVFDFSQPLSLTPSITPPEGNSNEVPVTDNVFSNGDITIDFEWGNLGLGTAIVNFTNRYTHDISYYLKVSQQALMKVHAPDIGRLDRVSFSEGSTVGDLRVTDDELGSQEDGYKTWINDKKQDIHDLIYKNSFSNAQLKKITVLYTMPSTILTATGDLENGSVLEYFENMHLTFDRNMLVKDASKITLSDGTSSETLSATVKDNVVTLSAASQIVKNGTYTLTVPAKSFVDKEGFENKEMKFSFVIKAPFSPVSITPAAGTVETLPLTIAVDFGEKVGYVDEAASVKLLKDGNDYLIAKAVKASDTKVNFEIQGAVGAISKKGTYKLIVPANVVCNDKKGDAEWERYNKAFDVEYVVVGSAAYLKALKLLQNNSVGYPKVTSAAYVALNEVVGNEASTDAEFKAAIDAYYNETDVLLPENKKWYKIASVNKDGKSLYLAVKEKQVLLVDNIDEASAFEALDHSGVFTLGDADDNMLNVNGVTADAGAEVSKLRIAKLDGSAVQLETGDVFDADKALGTFSFKGSYPSVTGNSSVAYALCNHADKKYQTEADVAAPYWQSSLTSAFAFVEVEKPAAAIKTVETAYKLTPAIVGSNADLLTLSFDGLTHVTVMSDADAYIANEKGERVKDVTFTPVTGKDNQFTVALTDLAKASYQLVIPEGTFHYEKNNKEVKTQAIKESFTIGKGGSPEDPNLKSDYSIYQMLPDISGFVKDVALNGFMIKNIGYYDGLVANSDREVRLAVYDNNKTIRTGHFESYVDPEDPTTPTLLLVFDTPIREGELKANNYAIVILQGTFGDTNFGKFLEDKTTTQASDCHTNPRMTITIEVDNDKATGIEHVVNSTEKNNVIYDVQGRKVKQMNRSGIYIVNGKKFVKK
;
A
#
# COMPACT_ATOMS: atom_id res chain seq x y z
N MET A 1 -7.50 17.21 -111.24
CA MET A 1 -7.81 16.99 -109.82
C MET A 1 -6.71 16.15 -109.18
N LYS A 2 -5.80 16.76 -108.42
CA LYS A 2 -4.87 16.10 -107.50
C LYS A 2 -4.57 17.08 -106.35
N LYS A 3 -4.72 16.62 -105.11
CA LYS A 3 -4.43 17.32 -103.86
C LYS A 3 -3.27 16.62 -103.15
N SER A 4 -2.46 17.44 -102.47
CA SER A 4 -1.59 17.19 -101.31
C SER A 4 -0.72 15.94 -101.28
N LEU A 5 0.60 16.12 -101.37
CA LEU A 5 1.58 15.74 -100.34
C LEU A 5 3.02 16.08 -100.80
N PHE A 6 3.79 16.69 -99.87
CA PHE A 6 5.25 16.61 -99.66
C PHE A 6 6.27 17.19 -100.65
N VAL A 7 7.13 18.08 -100.12
CA VAL A 7 8.63 18.06 -100.00
C VAL A 7 8.97 19.36 -99.21
N ILE A 8 9.53 19.46 -98.00
CA ILE A 8 10.69 18.90 -97.26
C ILE A 8 12.09 19.42 -97.71
N LEU A 9 12.79 20.08 -96.76
CA LEU A 9 14.25 20.36 -96.63
C LEU A 9 14.87 21.43 -97.58
N LEU A 10 15.80 22.32 -97.20
CA LEU A 10 16.57 22.62 -95.98
C LEU A 10 17.33 23.95 -96.24
N ALA A 11 17.39 24.90 -95.29
CA ALA A 11 18.53 25.81 -95.10
C ALA A 11 18.39 26.55 -93.75
N CYS A 12 19.32 26.27 -92.85
CA CYS A 12 19.46 26.90 -91.54
C CYS A 12 20.01 28.33 -91.67
N VAL A 13 19.35 29.31 -91.04
CA VAL A 13 20.03 30.40 -90.32
C VAL A 13 19.28 30.62 -89.01
N SER A 14 20.03 30.51 -87.93
CA SER A 14 19.69 30.83 -86.56
C SER A 14 19.16 32.26 -86.41
N ALA A 15 17.96 32.39 -85.85
CA ALA A 15 17.64 33.47 -84.92
C ALA A 15 16.87 32.83 -83.76
N PRO A 16 17.28 33.03 -82.49
CA PRO A 16 16.47 32.61 -81.36
C PRO A 16 15.15 33.39 -81.46
N GLY A 17 14.07 32.72 -81.87
CA GLY A 17 12.73 33.23 -81.67
C GLY A 17 12.47 33.25 -80.18
N TRP A 18 12.91 34.29 -79.48
CA TRP A 18 12.55 34.53 -78.10
C TRP A 18 11.02 34.50 -78.01
N ALA A 19 10.50 33.83 -76.99
CA ALA A 19 9.09 34.02 -76.68
C ALA A 19 8.94 35.49 -76.27
N GLN A 20 7.99 36.16 -76.90
CA GLN A 20 7.82 37.61 -76.84
C GLN A 20 6.43 37.91 -76.30
N ILE A 21 6.35 38.85 -75.35
CA ILE A 21 5.10 39.33 -74.77
C ILE A 21 4.81 40.68 -75.39
N GLN A 22 3.68 40.78 -76.10
CA GLN A 22 3.23 42.03 -76.67
C GLN A 22 2.24 42.71 -75.72
N ARG A 23 2.42 44.01 -75.48
CA ARG A 23 1.62 44.84 -74.57
C ARG A 23 1.14 46.10 -75.27
N THR A 24 -0.02 46.60 -74.85
CA THR A 24 -0.59 47.86 -75.33
C THR A 24 -0.88 48.76 -74.14
N VAL A 25 -0.47 50.02 -74.20
CA VAL A 25 -0.80 51.05 -73.21
C VAL A 25 -1.41 52.26 -73.90
N VAL A 26 -2.23 53.01 -73.16
CA VAL A 26 -2.97 54.16 -73.68
C VAL A 26 -2.77 55.36 -72.76
N PHE A 27 -2.26 56.45 -73.29
CA PHE A 27 -2.20 57.75 -72.63
C PHE A 27 -3.42 58.57 -73.08
N ASP A 28 -4.36 58.82 -72.17
CA ASP A 28 -5.61 59.52 -72.47
C ASP A 28 -5.57 60.97 -71.96
N PHE A 29 -5.05 61.87 -72.79
CA PHE A 29 -4.98 63.31 -72.52
C PHE A 29 -6.35 64.01 -72.59
N SER A 30 -7.41 63.32 -73.02
CA SER A 30 -8.78 63.81 -72.83
C SER A 30 -9.30 63.63 -71.40
N GLN A 31 -8.58 62.85 -70.59
CA GLN A 31 -8.82 62.65 -69.16
C GLN A 31 -7.54 62.97 -68.36
N PRO A 32 -7.12 64.25 -68.29
CA PRO A 32 -5.84 64.65 -67.70
C PRO A 32 -5.64 64.24 -66.23
N LEU A 33 -6.72 63.99 -65.47
CA LEU A 33 -6.64 63.50 -64.09
C LEU A 33 -6.32 61.99 -63.99
N SER A 34 -6.50 61.21 -65.06
CA SER A 34 -6.16 59.77 -65.10
C SER A 34 -4.75 59.50 -65.62
N LEU A 35 -4.03 60.55 -66.04
CA LEU A 35 -2.62 60.47 -66.40
C LEU A 35 -1.74 60.26 -65.16
N THR A 36 -0.51 59.78 -65.37
CA THR A 36 0.52 59.68 -64.33
C THR A 36 1.75 60.43 -64.82
N PRO A 37 2.15 61.57 -64.22
CA PRO A 37 1.46 62.28 -63.15
C PRO A 37 0.11 62.83 -63.61
N SER A 38 -0.84 62.94 -62.68
CA SER A 38 -2.15 63.55 -62.96
C SER A 38 -1.99 65.06 -63.11
N ILE A 39 -2.71 65.64 -64.08
CA ILE A 39 -2.66 67.09 -64.35
C ILE A 39 -4.03 67.67 -64.04
N THR A 40 -4.06 68.63 -63.12
CA THR A 40 -5.27 69.42 -62.83
C THR A 40 -5.51 70.38 -63.99
N PRO A 41 -6.65 70.28 -64.70
CA PRO A 41 -6.90 71.15 -65.84
C PRO A 41 -7.13 72.61 -65.42
N PRO A 42 -6.81 73.58 -66.28
CA PRO A 42 -7.03 74.99 -65.96
C PRO A 42 -8.52 75.32 -65.96
N GLU A 43 -8.95 76.27 -65.11
CA GLU A 43 -10.30 76.86 -65.16
C GLU A 43 -10.40 77.85 -66.34
N GLY A 44 -11.50 77.86 -67.10
CA GLY A 44 -11.73 78.79 -68.24
C GLY A 44 -11.94 78.09 -69.58
N ASN A 45 -11.78 78.80 -70.71
CA ASN A 45 -11.83 78.21 -72.06
C ASN A 45 -10.58 78.59 -72.85
N SER A 46 -9.93 77.62 -73.50
CA SER A 46 -8.65 77.79 -74.21
C SER A 46 -7.47 78.16 -73.30
N ASN A 47 -7.55 77.78 -72.03
CA ASN A 47 -6.45 77.92 -71.08
C ASN A 47 -5.53 76.70 -71.15
N GLU A 48 -4.25 76.92 -70.90
CA GLU A 48 -3.18 75.93 -71.07
C GLU A 48 -2.42 75.72 -69.76
N VAL A 49 -2.12 74.46 -69.43
CA VAL A 49 -1.20 74.08 -68.36
C VAL A 49 0.07 73.53 -69.01
N PRO A 50 1.25 74.17 -68.85
CA PRO A 50 2.51 73.66 -69.40
C PRO A 50 2.85 72.29 -68.82
N VAL A 51 3.22 71.35 -69.68
CA VAL A 51 3.64 69.99 -69.30
C VAL A 51 4.91 69.53 -70.00
N THR A 52 5.69 70.46 -70.58
CA THR A 52 6.92 70.12 -71.31
C THR A 52 7.92 69.37 -70.45
N ASP A 53 8.06 69.76 -69.18
CA ASP A 53 9.03 69.15 -68.25
C ASP A 53 8.45 67.91 -67.54
N ASN A 54 7.24 67.48 -67.90
CA ASN A 54 6.61 66.29 -67.35
C ASN A 54 6.98 65.05 -68.16
N VAL A 55 7.23 63.95 -67.46
CA VAL A 55 7.31 62.60 -68.02
C VAL A 55 6.03 61.86 -67.65
N PHE A 56 5.22 61.51 -68.64
CA PHE A 56 4.02 60.71 -68.43
C PHE A 56 4.36 59.22 -68.51
N SER A 57 3.98 58.43 -67.50
CA SER A 57 4.21 56.98 -67.45
C SER A 57 2.91 56.20 -67.49
N ASN A 58 2.83 55.13 -68.28
CA ASN A 58 1.74 54.16 -68.20
C ASN A 58 2.27 52.75 -68.53
N GLY A 59 2.21 51.85 -67.55
CA GLY A 59 2.92 50.58 -67.61
C GLY A 59 4.43 50.80 -67.74
N ASP A 60 5.06 50.05 -68.64
CA ASP A 60 6.50 50.13 -68.89
C ASP A 60 6.90 51.25 -69.88
N ILE A 61 5.93 52.04 -70.39
CA ILE A 61 6.17 53.10 -71.38
C ILE A 61 6.17 54.48 -70.71
N THR A 62 7.05 55.36 -71.16
CA THR A 62 7.02 56.79 -70.82
C THR A 62 6.93 57.69 -72.05
N ILE A 63 6.33 58.86 -71.88
CA ILE A 63 6.26 59.93 -72.87
C ILE A 63 6.72 61.24 -72.24
N ASP A 64 7.74 61.87 -72.83
CA ASP A 64 8.22 63.19 -72.42
C ASP A 64 8.38 64.12 -73.62
N PHE A 65 8.77 65.36 -73.34
CA PHE A 65 8.80 66.43 -74.32
C PHE A 65 10.04 67.29 -74.18
N GLU A 66 10.41 67.96 -75.27
CA GLU A 66 11.44 68.99 -75.25
C GLU A 66 10.92 70.30 -75.82
N TRP A 67 11.39 71.41 -75.24
CA TRP A 67 11.09 72.76 -75.69
C TRP A 67 11.58 72.99 -77.12
N GLY A 68 10.75 73.61 -77.96
CA GLY A 68 11.17 74.06 -79.27
C GLY A 68 12.09 75.29 -79.21
N ASN A 69 12.84 75.54 -80.28
CA ASN A 69 13.83 76.63 -80.36
C ASN A 69 13.27 78.05 -80.12
N LEU A 70 11.94 78.23 -80.18
CA LEU A 70 11.24 79.49 -79.91
C LEU A 70 10.72 79.61 -78.46
N GLY A 71 11.10 78.71 -77.55
CA GLY A 71 10.62 78.70 -76.16
C GLY A 71 9.16 78.26 -76.03
N LEU A 72 8.60 77.61 -77.05
CA LEU A 72 7.25 77.04 -77.05
C LEU A 72 7.33 75.54 -76.77
N GLY A 73 6.55 75.07 -75.80
CA GLY A 73 6.58 73.68 -75.34
C GLY A 73 5.24 72.97 -75.49
N THR A 74 5.05 71.92 -74.70
CA THR A 74 3.83 71.10 -74.71
C THR A 74 2.92 71.53 -73.55
N ALA A 75 1.61 71.58 -73.77
CA ALA A 75 0.64 71.95 -72.74
C ALA A 75 -0.63 71.10 -72.83
N ILE A 76 -1.34 70.92 -71.71
CA ILE A 76 -2.72 70.42 -71.72
C ILE A 76 -3.66 71.59 -71.83
N VAL A 77 -4.56 71.54 -72.81
CA VAL A 77 -5.47 72.64 -73.16
C VAL A 77 -6.91 72.21 -72.93
N ASN A 78 -7.71 73.11 -72.34
CA ASN A 78 -9.14 72.94 -72.25
C ASN A 78 -9.86 73.65 -73.42
N PHE A 79 -10.91 73.04 -73.94
CA PHE A 79 -11.74 73.63 -74.99
C PHE A 79 -13.21 73.41 -74.69
N THR A 80 -13.93 74.51 -74.51
CA THR A 80 -15.38 74.51 -74.35
C THR A 80 -16.03 74.74 -75.70
N ASN A 81 -16.83 73.77 -76.14
CA ASN A 81 -17.60 73.92 -77.38
C ASN A 81 -18.66 75.03 -77.20
N ARG A 82 -18.61 76.07 -78.04
CA ARG A 82 -19.52 77.22 -77.95
C ARG A 82 -21.00 76.86 -78.15
N TYR A 83 -21.28 75.73 -78.81
CA TYR A 83 -22.64 75.30 -79.14
C TYR A 83 -23.19 74.26 -78.15
N THR A 84 -22.34 73.34 -77.65
CA THR A 84 -22.77 72.27 -76.73
C THR A 84 -22.41 72.55 -75.27
N HIS A 85 -21.54 73.52 -75.00
CA HIS A 85 -20.95 73.84 -73.70
C HIS A 85 -20.12 72.71 -73.06
N ASP A 86 -19.87 71.61 -73.78
CA ASP A 86 -19.01 70.53 -73.31
C ASP A 86 -17.55 70.98 -73.26
N ILE A 87 -16.87 70.64 -72.17
CA ILE A 87 -15.43 70.87 -72.00
C ILE A 87 -14.69 69.60 -72.43
N SER A 88 -13.73 69.76 -73.33
CA SER A 88 -12.83 68.71 -73.77
C SER A 88 -11.37 69.10 -73.50
N TYR A 89 -10.53 68.09 -73.30
CA TYR A 89 -9.10 68.27 -73.07
C TYR A 89 -8.29 67.58 -74.17
N TYR A 90 -7.13 68.14 -74.47
CA TYR A 90 -6.15 67.52 -75.37
C TYR A 90 -4.74 68.01 -75.02
N LEU A 91 -3.76 67.21 -75.39
CA LEU A 91 -2.35 67.59 -75.38
C LEU A 91 -2.04 68.43 -76.62
N LYS A 92 -1.59 69.65 -76.41
CA LYS A 92 -1.06 70.52 -77.46
C LYS A 92 0.46 70.39 -77.50
N VAL A 93 1.00 69.79 -78.56
CA VAL A 93 2.44 69.82 -78.85
C VAL A 93 2.68 71.00 -79.78
N SER A 94 3.34 72.05 -79.29
CA SER A 94 3.54 73.28 -80.05
C SER A 94 4.50 73.10 -81.22
N GLN A 95 4.46 74.02 -82.19
CA GLN A 95 5.46 74.07 -83.27
C GLN A 95 6.90 74.07 -82.73
N GLN A 96 7.77 73.34 -83.39
CA GLN A 96 9.18 73.07 -83.07
C GLN A 96 9.46 72.25 -81.80
N ALA A 97 8.44 71.90 -80.99
CA ALA A 97 8.62 71.03 -79.83
C ALA A 97 8.79 69.56 -80.23
N LEU A 98 9.47 68.78 -79.36
CA LEU A 98 9.61 67.34 -79.52
C LEU A 98 8.70 66.59 -78.54
N MET A 99 8.22 65.42 -78.96
CA MET A 99 7.58 64.43 -78.12
C MET A 99 8.32 63.12 -78.28
N LYS A 100 8.72 62.49 -77.18
CA LYS A 100 9.46 61.23 -77.19
C LYS A 100 8.62 60.16 -76.54
N VAL A 101 8.61 58.97 -77.13
CA VAL A 101 7.97 57.77 -76.57
C VAL A 101 9.07 56.76 -76.29
N HIS A 102 9.13 56.27 -75.06
CA HIS A 102 10.17 55.39 -74.57
C HIS A 102 9.57 54.04 -74.16
N ALA A 103 10.12 52.97 -74.72
CA ALA A 103 9.98 51.61 -74.23
C ALA A 103 11.09 51.29 -73.22
N PRO A 104 10.91 50.28 -72.33
CA PRO A 104 11.98 49.87 -71.43
C PRO A 104 13.20 49.37 -72.24
N ASP A 105 14.41 49.43 -71.68
CA ASP A 105 15.66 49.04 -72.34
C ASP A 105 15.64 47.62 -72.94
N ILE A 106 14.83 46.73 -72.38
CA ILE A 106 14.68 45.34 -72.85
C ILE A 106 13.49 45.15 -73.80
N GLY A 107 12.67 46.17 -74.04
CA GLY A 107 11.45 46.12 -74.84
C GLY A 107 11.52 47.02 -76.07
N ARG A 108 10.85 46.63 -77.15
CA ARG A 108 10.84 47.34 -78.43
C ARG A 108 9.46 47.95 -78.71
N LEU A 109 9.42 49.18 -79.18
CA LEU A 109 8.23 49.83 -79.72
C LEU A 109 7.82 49.18 -81.07
N ASP A 110 6.58 48.70 -81.15
CA ASP A 110 6.04 48.10 -82.38
C ASP A 110 5.11 49.06 -83.13
N ARG A 111 4.31 49.87 -82.40
CA ARG A 111 3.36 50.83 -83.00
C ARG A 111 3.03 51.97 -82.04
N VAL A 112 2.94 53.18 -82.55
CA VAL A 112 2.43 54.35 -81.81
C VAL A 112 1.32 54.98 -82.66
N SER A 113 0.13 55.10 -82.11
CA SER A 113 -1.05 55.59 -82.84
C SER A 113 -1.82 56.63 -82.06
N PHE A 114 -2.34 57.64 -82.76
CA PHE A 114 -3.14 58.73 -82.20
C PHE A 114 -4.62 58.49 -82.50
N SER A 115 -5.50 58.76 -81.51
CA SER A 115 -6.95 58.57 -81.68
C SER A 115 -7.55 59.39 -82.83
N GLU A 116 -8.68 58.95 -83.40
CA GLU A 116 -9.36 59.65 -84.50
C GLU A 116 -9.65 61.13 -84.21
N GLY A 117 -10.04 61.46 -82.98
CA GLY A 117 -10.31 62.83 -82.52
C GLY A 117 -9.08 63.72 -82.28
N SER A 118 -7.87 63.22 -82.59
CA SER A 118 -6.62 63.98 -82.57
C SER A 118 -6.34 64.63 -83.93
N THR A 119 -5.80 65.85 -83.89
CA THR A 119 -5.30 66.58 -85.07
C THR A 119 -3.77 66.60 -85.01
N VAL A 120 -3.10 65.79 -85.81
CA VAL A 120 -1.64 65.57 -85.71
C VAL A 120 -0.78 66.62 -86.42
N GLY A 121 -1.34 67.39 -87.35
CA GLY A 121 -0.61 68.45 -88.06
C GLY A 121 0.70 67.97 -88.69
N ASP A 122 1.80 68.64 -88.36
CA ASP A 122 3.17 68.34 -88.82
C ASP A 122 4.01 67.58 -87.78
N LEU A 123 3.38 66.83 -86.89
CA LEU A 123 4.08 65.90 -85.99
C LEU A 123 4.59 64.70 -86.79
N ARG A 124 5.92 64.61 -86.97
CA ARG A 124 6.61 63.57 -87.76
C ARG A 124 7.69 62.91 -86.93
N VAL A 125 7.99 61.64 -87.19
CA VAL A 125 9.17 61.00 -86.60
C VAL A 125 10.42 61.68 -87.16
N THR A 126 11.47 61.89 -86.35
CA THR A 126 12.66 62.65 -86.76
C THR A 126 13.58 61.90 -87.73
N ASP A 127 13.44 60.58 -87.81
CA ASP A 127 14.21 59.69 -88.67
C ASP A 127 13.27 58.75 -89.43
N ASP A 128 13.21 58.94 -90.74
CA ASP A 128 12.35 58.20 -91.65
C ASP A 128 12.80 56.73 -91.83
N GLU A 129 13.99 56.36 -91.36
CA GLU A 129 14.47 54.97 -91.43
C GLU A 129 13.90 54.07 -90.31
N LEU A 130 13.40 54.66 -89.22
CA LEU A 130 12.90 53.98 -88.01
C LEU A 130 11.53 53.31 -88.19
N GLY A 131 10.80 53.55 -89.28
CA GLY A 131 9.53 52.88 -89.55
C GLY A 131 8.63 53.67 -90.50
N SER A 132 7.41 53.19 -90.74
CA SER A 132 6.45 53.86 -91.62
C SER A 132 5.42 54.69 -90.83
N GLN A 133 5.07 55.88 -91.34
CA GLN A 133 3.94 56.67 -90.85
C GLN A 133 2.77 56.61 -91.85
N GLU A 134 1.59 56.19 -91.38
CA GLU A 134 0.37 56.01 -92.18
C GLU A 134 -0.81 56.82 -91.60
N ASP A 135 -1.96 56.78 -92.28
CA ASP A 135 -3.21 57.45 -91.87
C ASP A 135 -3.04 58.96 -91.60
N GLY A 136 -2.45 59.67 -92.56
CA GLY A 136 -2.16 61.11 -92.38
C GLY A 136 -1.26 61.37 -91.17
N TYR A 137 -0.28 60.49 -90.95
CA TYR A 137 0.70 60.51 -89.86
C TYR A 137 0.14 60.20 -88.47
N LYS A 138 -1.10 59.70 -88.41
CA LYS A 138 -1.75 59.30 -87.15
C LYS A 138 -1.19 58.01 -86.55
N THR A 139 -0.56 57.16 -87.35
CA THR A 139 0.00 55.90 -86.88
C THR A 139 1.42 55.73 -87.40
N TRP A 140 2.35 55.48 -86.48
CA TRP A 140 3.69 54.98 -86.80
C TRP A 140 3.76 53.47 -86.53
N ILE A 141 4.40 52.72 -87.43
CA ILE A 141 4.58 51.28 -87.36
C ILE A 141 6.06 50.95 -87.53
N ASN A 142 6.59 50.12 -86.64
CA ASN A 142 7.90 49.49 -86.79
C ASN A 142 7.81 48.31 -87.78
N ASP A 143 7.65 48.63 -89.06
CA ASP A 143 7.46 47.67 -90.15
C ASP A 143 8.66 46.71 -90.32
N LYS A 144 9.87 47.18 -90.01
CA LYS A 144 11.12 46.41 -90.05
C LYS A 144 11.43 45.63 -88.76
N LYS A 145 10.61 45.77 -87.70
CA LYS A 145 10.82 45.14 -86.38
C LYS A 145 12.21 45.41 -85.76
N GLN A 146 12.76 46.61 -85.97
CA GLN A 146 14.05 47.03 -85.43
C GLN A 146 13.95 47.31 -83.93
N ASP A 147 14.99 47.04 -83.14
CA ASP A 147 15.00 47.29 -81.69
C ASP A 147 15.01 48.80 -81.37
N ILE A 148 13.84 49.40 -81.45
CA ILE A 148 13.57 50.82 -81.23
C ILE A 148 13.01 50.97 -79.83
N HIS A 149 13.83 51.52 -78.94
CA HIS A 149 13.46 51.84 -77.57
C HIS A 149 12.88 53.25 -77.47
N ASP A 150 13.45 54.19 -78.22
CA ASP A 150 13.06 55.59 -78.20
C ASP A 150 12.54 56.01 -79.57
N LEU A 151 11.33 56.58 -79.60
CA LEU A 151 10.73 57.14 -80.79
C LEU A 151 10.49 58.63 -80.60
N ILE A 152 11.18 59.44 -81.40
CA ILE A 152 11.15 60.91 -81.30
C ILE A 152 10.29 61.48 -82.41
N TYR A 153 9.25 62.22 -82.02
CA TYR A 153 8.43 63.03 -82.89
C TYR A 153 8.82 64.50 -82.79
N LYS A 154 8.93 65.17 -83.94
CA LYS A 154 9.12 66.61 -84.07
C LYS A 154 7.90 67.23 -84.71
N ASN A 155 7.34 68.26 -84.07
CA ASN A 155 6.30 69.06 -84.69
C ASN A 155 6.89 70.27 -85.40
N SER A 156 6.69 70.45 -86.72
CA SER A 156 7.47 71.45 -87.47
C SER A 156 6.78 72.82 -87.61
N PHE A 157 5.52 72.87 -88.07
CA PHE A 157 4.89 74.14 -88.47
C PHE A 157 3.50 74.41 -87.86
N SER A 158 2.76 73.38 -87.45
CA SER A 158 1.39 73.52 -86.95
C SER A 158 1.18 72.75 -85.65
N ASN A 159 0.55 73.37 -84.64
CA ASN A 159 0.33 72.72 -83.34
C ASN A 159 -0.46 71.41 -83.50
N ALA A 160 0.05 70.33 -82.91
CA ALA A 160 -0.66 69.05 -82.84
C ALA A 160 -1.57 69.03 -81.60
N GLN A 161 -2.79 68.51 -81.75
CA GLN A 161 -3.79 68.36 -80.69
C GLN A 161 -4.07 66.86 -80.51
N LEU A 162 -3.53 66.24 -79.48
CA LEU A 162 -3.59 64.80 -79.26
C LEU A 162 -4.53 64.49 -78.10
N LYS A 163 -5.57 63.68 -78.34
CA LYS A 163 -6.51 63.23 -77.30
C LYS A 163 -6.04 61.93 -76.65
N LYS A 164 -5.71 60.92 -77.44
CA LYS A 164 -5.13 59.66 -76.94
C LYS A 164 -3.93 59.23 -77.76
N ILE A 165 -2.93 58.69 -77.07
CA ILE A 165 -1.76 58.04 -77.66
C ILE A 165 -1.79 56.57 -77.22
N THR A 166 -1.87 55.66 -78.18
CA THR A 166 -1.82 54.21 -77.92
C THR A 166 -0.47 53.68 -78.39
N VAL A 167 0.24 53.00 -77.49
CA VAL A 167 1.57 52.45 -77.74
C VAL A 167 1.50 50.92 -77.62
N LEU A 168 1.89 50.22 -78.68
CA LEU A 168 2.10 48.78 -78.74
C LEU A 168 3.60 48.51 -78.68
N TYR A 169 4.03 47.64 -77.79
CA TYR A 169 5.43 47.26 -77.61
C TYR A 169 5.57 45.79 -77.26
N THR A 170 6.76 45.24 -77.48
CA THR A 170 7.09 43.84 -77.23
C THR A 170 8.27 43.72 -76.29
N MET A 171 8.21 42.77 -75.34
CA MET A 171 9.30 42.43 -74.42
C MET A 171 9.67 40.94 -74.50
N PRO A 172 10.92 40.55 -74.21
CA PRO A 172 11.31 39.16 -74.00
C PRO A 172 10.54 38.55 -72.83
N SER A 173 10.02 37.32 -72.97
CA SER A 173 9.40 36.62 -71.85
C SER A 173 10.43 36.13 -70.84
N THR A 174 11.62 35.69 -71.27
CA THR A 174 12.64 35.06 -70.41
C THR A 174 13.51 36.06 -69.66
N ILE A 175 12.95 36.76 -68.67
CA ILE A 175 13.65 37.81 -67.92
C ILE A 175 13.78 37.52 -66.42
N LEU A 176 13.02 36.57 -65.88
CA LEU A 176 13.01 36.30 -64.44
C LEU A 176 14.28 35.58 -63.99
N THR A 177 14.82 36.01 -62.85
CA THR A 177 15.99 35.44 -62.18
C THR A 177 15.63 35.03 -60.75
N ALA A 178 16.29 34.01 -60.21
CA ALA A 178 16.10 33.58 -58.83
C ALA A 178 17.42 33.52 -58.06
N THR A 179 17.32 33.63 -56.74
CA THR A 179 18.42 33.34 -55.81
C THR A 179 18.20 31.97 -55.20
N GLY A 180 19.23 31.11 -55.24
CA GLY A 180 19.22 29.80 -54.60
C GLY A 180 19.71 29.88 -53.16
N ASP A 181 19.20 29.00 -52.29
CA ASP A 181 19.70 28.81 -50.92
C ASP A 181 20.99 27.97 -50.83
N LEU A 182 21.42 27.39 -51.95
CA LEU A 182 22.71 26.72 -52.11
C LEU A 182 23.68 27.60 -52.90
N GLU A 183 24.84 27.89 -52.30
CA GLU A 183 25.93 28.60 -52.96
C GLU A 183 26.67 27.70 -53.95
N ASN A 184 27.08 28.26 -55.09
CA ASN A 184 27.84 27.54 -56.09
C ASN A 184 29.23 27.15 -55.54
N GLY A 185 29.56 25.87 -55.60
CA GLY A 185 30.78 25.28 -55.03
C GLY A 185 30.62 24.72 -53.62
N SER A 186 29.41 24.75 -53.04
CA SER A 186 29.15 24.21 -51.69
C SER A 186 29.52 22.73 -51.57
N VAL A 187 29.97 22.30 -50.39
CA VAL A 187 30.18 20.89 -50.05
C VAL A 187 29.05 20.44 -49.12
N LEU A 188 28.30 19.44 -49.56
CA LEU A 188 27.16 18.85 -48.88
C LEU A 188 27.46 17.41 -48.49
N GLU A 189 26.78 16.89 -47.48
CA GLU A 189 26.84 15.46 -47.15
C GLU A 189 25.91 14.64 -48.02
N TYR A 190 24.80 15.26 -48.41
CA TYR A 190 23.79 14.72 -49.27
C TYR A 190 22.98 15.84 -49.91
N PHE A 191 22.24 15.54 -50.96
CA PHE A 191 21.25 16.44 -51.55
C PHE A 191 19.86 15.84 -51.42
N GLU A 192 18.89 16.69 -51.10
CA GLU A 192 17.47 16.32 -51.03
C GLU A 192 16.60 17.38 -51.71
N ASN A 193 16.81 18.65 -51.37
CA ASN A 193 16.07 19.76 -51.96
C ASN A 193 16.92 21.04 -52.10
N MET A 194 16.41 21.97 -52.90
CA MET A 194 16.93 23.32 -53.07
C MET A 194 15.76 24.30 -53.22
N HIS A 195 15.87 25.48 -52.61
CA HIS A 195 14.89 26.53 -52.75
C HIS A 195 15.41 27.64 -53.68
N LEU A 196 14.58 28.03 -54.64
CA LEU A 196 14.83 29.18 -55.51
C LEU A 196 13.80 30.25 -55.22
N THR A 197 14.26 31.43 -54.81
CA THR A 197 13.39 32.57 -54.51
C THR A 197 13.43 33.59 -55.64
N PHE A 198 12.26 33.90 -56.19
CA PHE A 198 12.02 34.93 -57.19
C PHE A 198 11.48 36.20 -56.52
N ASP A 199 11.54 37.34 -57.22
CA ASP A 199 10.98 38.63 -56.79
C ASP A 199 9.45 38.73 -56.99
N ARG A 200 8.86 37.73 -57.64
CA ARG A 200 7.43 37.68 -58.01
C ARG A 200 6.86 36.29 -57.76
N ASN A 201 5.54 36.21 -57.63
CA ASN A 201 4.85 34.94 -57.51
C ASN A 201 4.94 34.13 -58.81
N MET A 202 5.25 32.85 -58.67
CA MET A 202 5.57 31.94 -59.76
C MET A 202 4.52 30.83 -59.93
N LEU A 203 4.56 30.16 -61.07
CA LEU A 203 3.86 28.94 -61.40
C LEU A 203 4.81 27.97 -62.11
N VAL A 204 4.60 26.67 -61.95
CA VAL A 204 5.33 25.65 -62.71
C VAL A 204 4.80 25.61 -64.13
N LYS A 205 5.66 25.86 -65.12
CA LYS A 205 5.34 25.75 -66.54
C LYS A 205 5.78 24.41 -67.12
N ASP A 206 7.03 24.03 -66.90
CA ASP A 206 7.58 22.74 -67.30
C ASP A 206 8.77 22.34 -66.40
N ALA A 207 8.54 21.39 -65.50
CA ALA A 207 9.57 20.85 -64.62
C ALA A 207 10.26 19.60 -65.18
N SER A 208 9.81 19.05 -66.31
CA SER A 208 10.24 17.72 -66.80
C SER A 208 11.73 17.62 -67.15
N LYS A 209 12.38 18.77 -67.35
CA LYS A 209 13.79 18.90 -67.76
C LYS A 209 14.67 19.52 -66.68
N ILE A 210 14.15 19.76 -65.48
CA ILE A 210 14.97 20.17 -64.34
C ILE A 210 15.75 18.95 -63.90
N THR A 211 17.07 19.02 -63.98
CA THR A 211 17.93 17.85 -63.80
C THR A 211 19.05 18.12 -62.82
N LEU A 212 19.48 17.06 -62.14
CA LEU A 212 20.68 17.01 -61.34
C LEU A 212 21.59 15.93 -61.91
N SER A 213 22.83 16.31 -62.26
CA SER A 213 23.78 15.39 -62.91
C SER A 213 25.13 15.37 -62.22
N ASP A 214 25.72 14.18 -62.08
CA ASP A 214 27.10 13.97 -61.63
C ASP A 214 28.13 13.93 -62.78
N GLY A 215 27.72 14.35 -63.99
CA GLY A 215 28.51 14.28 -65.22
C GLY A 215 28.46 12.93 -65.95
N THR A 216 28.01 11.86 -65.29
CA THR A 216 27.85 10.51 -65.89
C THR A 216 26.40 10.04 -65.93
N SER A 217 25.63 10.40 -64.92
CA SER A 217 24.22 10.09 -64.73
C SER A 217 23.45 11.39 -64.47
N SER A 218 22.16 11.39 -64.78
CA SER A 218 21.29 12.55 -64.60
C SER A 218 19.92 12.07 -64.16
N GLU A 219 19.35 12.73 -63.15
CA GLU A 219 17.99 12.48 -62.68
C GLU A 219 17.14 13.75 -62.76
N THR A 220 15.84 13.58 -62.98
CA THR A 220 14.88 14.69 -63.02
C THR A 220 14.42 15.04 -61.60
N LEU A 221 14.48 16.31 -61.24
CA LEU A 221 13.95 16.82 -59.98
C LEU A 221 12.47 17.18 -60.13
N SER A 222 11.70 16.98 -59.07
CA SER A 222 10.35 17.54 -58.96
C SER A 222 10.42 19.03 -58.57
N ALA A 223 9.43 19.81 -58.99
CA ALA A 223 9.34 21.22 -58.62
C ALA A 223 7.95 21.54 -58.08
N THR A 224 7.92 22.24 -56.95
CA THR A 224 6.70 22.79 -56.35
C THR A 224 6.86 24.28 -56.16
N VAL A 225 5.76 25.02 -56.22
CA VAL A 225 5.78 26.48 -56.07
C VAL A 225 4.84 26.89 -54.95
N LYS A 226 5.34 27.74 -54.07
CA LYS A 226 4.55 28.47 -53.09
C LYS A 226 4.91 29.95 -53.19
N ASP A 227 3.94 30.74 -53.64
CA ASP A 227 4.11 32.17 -53.90
C ASP A 227 5.33 32.43 -54.81
N ASN A 228 6.38 33.08 -54.29
CA ASN A 228 7.60 33.41 -55.02
C ASN A 228 8.75 32.40 -54.81
N VAL A 229 8.53 31.31 -54.07
CA VAL A 229 9.55 30.28 -53.79
C VAL A 229 9.25 28.99 -54.53
N VAL A 230 10.21 28.54 -55.33
CA VAL A 230 10.24 27.21 -55.95
C VAL A 230 11.04 26.28 -55.05
N THR A 231 10.49 25.11 -54.73
CA THR A 231 11.23 24.02 -54.09
C THR A 231 11.50 22.94 -55.12
N LEU A 232 12.78 22.64 -55.37
CA LEU A 232 13.24 21.54 -56.20
C LEU A 232 13.59 20.36 -55.29
N SER A 233 13.05 19.17 -55.58
CA SER A 233 13.26 17.99 -54.73
C SER A 233 13.66 16.77 -55.54
N ALA A 234 14.68 16.06 -55.06
CA ALA A 234 15.04 14.73 -55.54
C ALA A 234 14.00 13.69 -55.08
N ALA A 235 13.90 12.56 -55.78
CA ALA A 235 12.96 11.49 -55.43
C ALA A 235 13.35 10.77 -54.12
N SER A 236 14.64 10.75 -53.81
CA SER A 236 15.23 10.23 -52.58
C SER A 236 16.53 10.97 -52.27
N GLN A 237 16.99 10.89 -51.03
CA GLN A 237 18.26 11.48 -50.60
C GLN A 237 19.44 10.94 -51.43
N ILE A 238 20.26 11.85 -51.95
CA ILE A 238 21.44 11.52 -52.76
C ILE A 238 22.67 11.63 -51.87
N VAL A 239 23.30 10.49 -51.58
CA VAL A 239 24.47 10.39 -50.68
C VAL A 239 25.76 10.00 -51.40
N LYS A 240 25.69 9.74 -52.72
CA LYS A 240 26.84 9.32 -53.52
C LYS A 240 27.83 10.48 -53.64
N ASN A 241 29.10 10.19 -53.36
CA ASN A 241 30.16 11.18 -53.51
C ASN A 241 30.33 11.59 -54.97
N GLY A 242 30.45 12.89 -55.23
CA GLY A 242 30.66 13.42 -56.57
C GLY A 242 30.45 14.92 -56.67
N THR A 243 30.82 15.49 -57.82
CA THR A 243 30.47 16.87 -58.17
C THR A 243 29.17 16.83 -58.96
N TYR A 244 28.16 17.53 -58.47
CA TYR A 244 26.84 17.60 -59.06
C TYR A 244 26.59 18.97 -59.67
N THR A 245 25.82 18.99 -60.76
CA THR A 245 25.31 20.20 -61.40
C THR A 245 23.79 20.10 -61.52
N LEU A 246 23.09 20.98 -60.80
CA LEU A 246 21.66 21.20 -60.94
C LEU A 246 21.42 22.18 -62.08
N THR A 247 20.61 21.80 -63.06
CA THR A 247 20.21 22.64 -64.19
C THR A 247 18.71 22.87 -64.17
N VAL A 248 18.31 24.14 -64.08
CA VAL A 248 16.95 24.60 -64.32
C VAL A 248 16.90 25.23 -65.71
N PRO A 249 16.26 24.60 -66.69
CA PRO A 249 16.11 25.17 -68.03
C PRO A 249 15.36 26.50 -68.00
N ALA A 250 15.61 27.34 -69.02
CA ALA A 250 14.75 28.49 -69.24
C ALA A 250 13.30 28.04 -69.48
N LYS A 251 12.33 28.87 -69.06
CA LYS A 251 10.88 28.63 -69.23
C LYS A 251 10.30 27.47 -68.40
N SER A 252 11.02 26.97 -67.41
CA SER A 252 10.51 26.01 -66.44
C SER A 252 9.46 26.61 -65.50
N PHE A 253 9.56 27.90 -65.22
CA PHE A 253 8.68 28.66 -64.35
C PHE A 253 8.18 29.93 -65.06
N VAL A 254 6.95 30.34 -64.74
CA VAL A 254 6.30 31.53 -65.31
C VAL A 254 5.56 32.32 -64.24
N ASP A 255 5.53 33.64 -64.33
CA ASP A 255 4.68 34.47 -63.48
C ASP A 255 3.28 34.68 -64.07
N LYS A 256 2.41 35.38 -63.34
CA LYS A 256 1.03 35.68 -63.80
C LYS A 256 0.98 36.57 -65.05
N GLU A 257 2.05 37.30 -65.35
CA GLU A 257 2.14 38.24 -66.46
C GLU A 257 2.78 37.63 -67.72
N GLY A 258 3.16 36.35 -67.64
CA GLY A 258 3.72 35.58 -68.74
C GLY A 258 5.25 35.63 -68.84
N PHE A 259 5.93 36.28 -67.90
CA PHE A 259 7.39 36.28 -67.84
C PHE A 259 7.90 34.94 -67.30
N GLU A 260 9.02 34.49 -67.83
CA GLU A 260 9.59 33.16 -67.67
C GLU A 260 10.99 33.25 -67.07
N ASN A 261 11.41 32.21 -66.36
CA ASN A 261 12.78 32.15 -65.83
C ASN A 261 13.82 31.99 -66.94
N LYS A 262 15.00 32.60 -66.72
CA LYS A 262 16.23 32.27 -67.45
C LYS A 262 16.78 30.91 -67.02
N GLU A 263 17.65 30.33 -67.84
CA GLU A 263 18.39 29.11 -67.46
C GLU A 263 19.25 29.42 -66.22
N MET A 264 19.25 28.51 -65.25
CA MET A 264 20.04 28.59 -64.02
C MET A 264 20.81 27.29 -63.82
N LYS A 265 22.06 27.40 -63.35
CA LYS A 265 22.94 26.27 -63.05
C LYS A 265 23.59 26.45 -61.69
N PHE A 266 23.57 25.40 -60.88
CA PHE A 266 24.20 25.36 -59.56
C PHE A 266 25.09 24.13 -59.47
N SER A 267 26.36 24.31 -59.11
CA SER A 267 27.31 23.23 -58.90
C SER A 267 27.62 23.09 -57.42
N PHE A 268 27.68 21.86 -56.92
CA PHE A 268 28.04 21.55 -55.53
C PHE A 268 28.66 20.15 -55.47
N VAL A 269 29.35 19.83 -54.37
CA VAL A 269 30.01 18.55 -54.16
C VAL A 269 29.32 17.80 -53.04
N ILE A 270 29.00 16.52 -53.25
CA ILE A 270 28.54 15.63 -52.19
C ILE A 270 29.74 14.84 -51.66
N LYS A 271 29.98 14.90 -50.34
CA LYS A 271 31.01 14.14 -49.61
C LYS A 271 30.42 13.60 -48.31
N ALA A 272 30.06 12.32 -48.29
CA ALA A 272 29.58 11.64 -47.09
C ALA A 272 30.69 11.53 -46.01
N PRO A 273 30.39 11.80 -44.72
CA PRO A 273 31.37 11.74 -43.64
C PRO A 273 31.81 10.31 -43.32
N PHE A 274 32.98 10.16 -42.68
CA PHE A 274 33.48 8.86 -42.23
C PHE A 274 32.82 8.47 -40.90
N SER A 275 31.64 7.85 -40.98
CA SER A 275 30.77 7.61 -39.83
C SER A 275 30.94 6.22 -39.20
N PRO A 276 30.72 6.10 -37.88
CA PRO A 276 30.72 4.79 -37.22
C PRO A 276 29.52 3.94 -37.68
N VAL A 277 29.75 2.64 -37.86
CA VAL A 277 28.77 1.61 -38.23
C VAL A 277 28.31 0.81 -37.02
N SER A 278 29.21 0.54 -36.06
CA SER A 278 28.85 -0.14 -34.82
C SER A 278 29.76 0.24 -33.65
N ILE A 279 29.26 0.07 -32.43
CA ILE A 279 29.96 0.42 -31.18
C ILE A 279 29.85 -0.75 -30.21
N THR A 280 30.95 -1.11 -29.56
CA THR A 280 31.05 -2.20 -28.58
C THR A 280 31.70 -1.68 -27.29
N PRO A 281 31.05 -1.81 -26.11
CA PRO A 281 29.68 -2.31 -25.92
C PRO A 281 28.65 -1.45 -26.64
N ALA A 282 27.46 -2.01 -26.94
CA ALA A 282 26.38 -1.24 -27.52
C ALA A 282 25.91 -0.17 -26.52
N ALA A 283 25.57 1.02 -27.02
CA ALA A 283 25.01 2.10 -26.21
C ALA A 283 23.74 1.64 -25.47
N GLY A 284 23.52 2.19 -24.27
CA GLY A 284 22.38 1.85 -23.42
C GLY A 284 22.76 1.44 -22.00
N THR A 285 21.91 0.62 -21.37
CA THR A 285 22.06 0.26 -19.96
C THR A 285 23.07 -0.86 -19.77
N VAL A 286 24.07 -0.65 -18.90
CA VAL A 286 25.11 -1.64 -18.57
C VAL A 286 25.32 -1.71 -17.05
N GLU A 287 25.82 -2.83 -16.55
CA GLU A 287 26.17 -2.95 -15.12
C GLU A 287 27.47 -2.19 -14.78
N THR A 288 28.45 -2.28 -15.68
CA THR A 288 29.73 -1.58 -15.62
C THR A 288 30.11 -1.07 -17.01
N LEU A 289 30.82 0.04 -17.08
CA LEU A 289 31.38 0.57 -18.32
C LEU A 289 32.84 0.13 -18.45
N PRO A 290 33.22 -0.70 -19.44
CA PRO A 290 34.61 -1.07 -19.67
C PRO A 290 35.46 0.16 -20.02
N LEU A 291 36.77 0.07 -19.75
CA LEU A 291 37.72 1.13 -20.07
C LEU A 291 38.05 1.27 -21.56
N THR A 292 37.47 0.42 -22.40
CA THR A 292 37.64 0.47 -23.85
C THR A 292 36.29 0.42 -24.52
N ILE A 293 36.00 1.44 -25.32
CA ILE A 293 34.84 1.49 -26.21
C ILE A 293 35.39 1.34 -27.64
N ALA A 294 35.09 0.21 -28.28
CA ALA A 294 35.51 -0.05 -29.65
C ALA A 294 34.45 0.45 -30.64
N VAL A 295 34.86 1.25 -31.60
CA VAL A 295 34.00 1.81 -32.66
C VAL A 295 34.48 1.28 -34.00
N ASP A 296 33.59 0.65 -34.75
CA ASP A 296 33.83 0.15 -36.10
C ASP A 296 33.26 1.12 -37.12
N PHE A 297 34.08 1.58 -38.06
CA PHE A 297 33.69 2.48 -39.14
C PHE A 297 33.29 1.75 -40.42
N GLY A 298 33.37 0.41 -40.45
CA GLY A 298 32.99 -0.43 -41.59
C GLY A 298 33.91 -0.36 -42.82
N GLU A 299 34.65 0.74 -42.98
CA GLU A 299 35.69 0.91 -44.00
C GLU A 299 37.07 1.13 -43.37
N LYS A 300 38.12 1.14 -44.20
CA LYS A 300 39.50 1.24 -43.73
C LYS A 300 39.78 2.59 -43.06
N VAL A 301 40.19 2.53 -41.80
CA VAL A 301 40.72 3.65 -41.01
C VAL A 301 42.18 3.90 -41.40
N GLY A 302 42.48 5.07 -41.93
CA GLY A 302 43.83 5.48 -42.32
C GLY A 302 44.59 6.19 -41.22
N TYR A 303 43.90 7.02 -40.45
CA TYR A 303 44.49 7.88 -39.44
C TYR A 303 43.55 8.07 -38.25
N VAL A 304 44.16 8.15 -37.06
CA VAL A 304 43.51 8.50 -35.80
C VAL A 304 44.35 9.59 -35.15
N ASP A 305 43.71 10.70 -34.77
CA ASP A 305 44.32 11.74 -33.96
C ASP A 305 44.32 11.31 -32.49
N GLU A 306 45.42 10.69 -32.07
CA GLU A 306 45.61 10.26 -30.67
C GLU A 306 45.68 11.44 -29.69
N ALA A 307 45.90 12.67 -30.17
CA ALA A 307 45.97 13.89 -29.35
C ALA A 307 44.61 14.60 -29.23
N ALA A 308 43.56 14.08 -29.88
CA ALA A 308 42.23 14.66 -29.81
C ALA A 308 41.67 14.68 -28.38
N SER A 309 40.97 15.75 -28.04
CA SER A 309 40.30 15.91 -26.74
C SER A 309 38.99 15.12 -26.69
N VAL A 310 39.09 13.79 -26.62
CA VAL A 310 37.92 12.91 -26.40
C VAL A 310 37.60 12.88 -24.91
N LYS A 311 36.37 13.22 -24.57
CA LYS A 311 35.91 13.32 -23.17
C LYS A 311 34.92 12.23 -22.83
N LEU A 312 34.95 11.77 -21.60
CA LEU A 312 33.87 11.02 -20.98
C LEU A 312 33.19 11.94 -19.97
N LEU A 313 31.92 12.25 -20.21
CA LEU A 313 31.09 12.99 -19.26
C LEU A 313 30.36 12.02 -18.35
N LYS A 314 30.14 12.40 -17.08
CA LYS A 314 29.24 11.73 -16.14
C LYS A 314 28.15 12.70 -15.73
N ASP A 315 26.90 12.31 -15.94
CA ASP A 315 25.70 13.10 -15.62
C ASP A 315 25.78 14.54 -16.15
N GLY A 316 26.36 14.70 -17.35
CA GLY A 316 26.55 15.98 -18.03
C GLY A 316 27.82 16.77 -17.66
N ASN A 317 28.63 16.31 -16.71
CA ASN A 317 29.85 16.99 -16.27
C ASN A 317 31.11 16.27 -16.77
N ASP A 318 32.20 17.02 -17.02
CA ASP A 318 33.50 16.45 -17.37
C ASP A 318 33.95 15.46 -16.27
N TYR A 319 34.27 14.21 -16.64
CA TYR A 319 34.64 13.15 -15.72
C TYR A 319 36.04 12.59 -16.00
N LEU A 320 36.23 11.92 -17.15
CA LEU A 320 37.52 11.37 -17.57
C LEU A 320 37.80 11.74 -19.03
N ILE A 321 39.00 11.39 -19.51
CA ILE A 321 39.37 11.52 -20.93
C ILE A 321 39.55 10.13 -21.53
N ALA A 322 39.40 10.02 -22.85
CA ALA A 322 39.71 8.80 -23.59
C ALA A 322 40.78 9.07 -24.64
N LYS A 323 41.65 8.10 -24.88
CA LYS A 323 42.62 8.12 -25.97
C LYS A 323 42.06 7.34 -27.14
N ALA A 324 41.97 7.97 -28.31
CA ALA A 324 41.61 7.27 -29.55
C ALA A 324 42.84 6.52 -30.08
N VAL A 325 42.72 5.22 -30.32
CA VAL A 325 43.81 4.36 -30.81
C VAL A 325 43.28 3.47 -31.94
N LYS A 326 43.98 3.42 -33.07
CA LYS A 326 43.62 2.48 -34.15
C LYS A 326 43.79 1.04 -33.64
N ALA A 327 42.69 0.30 -33.61
CA ALA A 327 42.65 -1.07 -33.09
C ALA A 327 42.79 -2.12 -34.20
N SER A 328 42.19 -1.87 -35.36
CA SER A 328 42.29 -2.74 -36.54
C SER A 328 42.11 -1.94 -37.83
N ASP A 329 42.00 -2.61 -38.97
CA ASP A 329 41.75 -1.95 -40.26
C ASP A 329 40.47 -1.10 -40.27
N THR A 330 39.41 -1.47 -39.55
CA THR A 330 38.14 -0.73 -39.55
C THR A 330 37.76 -0.15 -38.18
N LYS A 331 38.52 -0.48 -37.12
CA LYS A 331 38.14 -0.16 -35.74
C LYS A 331 39.10 0.81 -35.06
N VAL A 332 38.51 1.68 -34.23
CA VAL A 332 39.20 2.57 -33.30
C VAL A 332 38.73 2.26 -31.88
N ASN A 333 39.68 2.07 -30.98
CA ASN A 333 39.41 1.96 -29.56
C ASN A 333 39.48 3.35 -28.92
N PHE A 334 38.50 3.68 -28.11
CA PHE A 334 38.53 4.82 -27.20
C PHE A 334 38.86 4.30 -25.81
N GLU A 335 40.11 4.45 -25.40
CA GLU A 335 40.69 3.95 -24.16
C GLU A 335 40.58 4.99 -23.05
N ILE A 336 39.64 4.80 -22.13
CA ILE A 336 39.37 5.68 -20.99
C ILE A 336 40.60 5.68 -20.06
N GLN A 337 41.12 6.87 -19.77
CA GLN A 337 42.30 7.09 -18.94
C GLN A 337 41.91 7.52 -17.52
N GLY A 338 42.79 7.26 -16.54
CA GLY A 338 42.58 7.69 -15.15
C GLY A 338 41.73 6.76 -14.29
N ALA A 339 41.25 5.66 -14.86
CA ALA A 339 40.59 4.57 -14.14
C ALA A 339 41.43 3.28 -14.24
N VAL A 340 41.48 2.50 -13.17
CA VAL A 340 42.28 1.26 -13.06
C VAL A 340 41.47 -0.01 -13.36
N GLY A 341 40.14 0.10 -13.48
CA GLY A 341 39.22 -0.98 -13.85
C GLY A 341 37.91 -0.43 -14.43
N ALA A 342 37.00 -1.33 -14.80
CA ALA A 342 35.68 -0.93 -15.31
C ALA A 342 34.96 0.02 -14.34
N ILE A 343 34.26 1.01 -14.88
CA ILE A 343 33.54 2.00 -14.10
C ILE A 343 32.25 1.35 -13.58
N SER A 344 32.19 1.17 -12.27
CA SER A 344 31.13 0.44 -11.58
C SER A 344 30.08 1.33 -10.92
N LYS A 345 30.29 2.64 -10.89
CA LYS A 345 29.43 3.57 -10.16
C LYS A 345 28.25 3.99 -11.02
N LYS A 346 27.06 4.01 -10.40
CA LYS A 346 25.82 4.42 -11.05
C LYS A 346 25.94 5.84 -11.64
N GLY A 347 25.46 6.03 -12.87
CA GLY A 347 25.42 7.33 -13.55
C GLY A 347 25.19 7.18 -15.05
N THR A 348 24.90 8.30 -15.72
CA THR A 348 24.84 8.38 -17.19
C THR A 348 26.20 8.85 -17.70
N TYR A 349 26.86 8.01 -18.48
CA TYR A 349 28.19 8.26 -19.04
C TYR A 349 28.10 8.53 -20.53
N LYS A 350 28.69 9.63 -20.99
CA LYS A 350 28.66 10.04 -22.39
C LYS A 350 30.06 10.25 -22.94
N LEU A 351 30.48 9.38 -23.85
CA LEU A 351 31.72 9.57 -24.61
C LEU A 351 31.47 10.61 -25.70
N ILE A 352 32.21 11.72 -25.68
CA ILE A 352 32.14 12.79 -26.68
C ILE A 352 33.37 12.69 -27.57
N VAL A 353 33.15 12.32 -28.84
CA VAL A 353 34.20 12.25 -29.86
C VAL A 353 34.07 13.49 -30.77
N PRO A 354 35.06 14.40 -30.79
CA PRO A 354 35.07 15.54 -31.69
C PRO A 354 35.08 15.16 -33.18
N ALA A 355 34.81 16.14 -34.05
CA ALA A 355 35.04 15.96 -35.48
C ALA A 355 36.55 15.85 -35.78
N ASN A 356 36.90 15.24 -36.91
CA ASN A 356 38.27 15.12 -37.43
C ASN A 356 39.24 14.26 -36.60
N VAL A 357 38.74 13.44 -35.70
CA VAL A 357 39.54 12.50 -34.89
C VAL A 357 39.95 11.26 -35.68
N VAL A 358 39.07 10.76 -36.54
CA VAL A 358 39.27 9.54 -37.33
C VAL A 358 39.13 9.87 -38.80
N CYS A 359 40.06 9.39 -39.62
CA CYS A 359 40.05 9.56 -41.06
C CYS A 359 40.18 8.21 -41.77
N ASN A 360 39.54 8.09 -42.93
CA ASN A 360 39.68 6.93 -43.80
C ASN A 360 41.12 6.78 -44.36
N ASP A 361 41.37 5.70 -45.09
CA ASP A 361 42.69 5.37 -45.66
C ASP A 361 43.17 6.31 -46.79
N LYS A 362 42.46 7.42 -47.02
CA LYS A 362 42.73 8.41 -48.07
C LYS A 362 43.25 9.75 -47.55
N LYS A 363 43.68 9.82 -46.29
CA LYS A 363 44.23 11.04 -45.69
C LYS A 363 45.26 11.72 -46.61
N GLY A 364 45.07 13.02 -46.88
CA GLY A 364 45.92 13.81 -47.77
C GLY A 364 45.46 13.84 -49.23
N ASP A 365 44.43 13.07 -49.59
CA ASP A 365 43.74 13.16 -50.88
C ASP A 365 42.50 14.06 -50.72
N ALA A 366 42.56 15.29 -51.20
CA ALA A 366 41.47 16.27 -51.03
C ALA A 366 40.12 15.81 -51.64
N GLU A 367 40.13 14.88 -52.58
CA GLU A 367 38.93 14.36 -53.22
C GLU A 367 38.30 13.22 -52.39
N TRP A 368 39.13 12.35 -51.81
CA TRP A 368 38.70 11.09 -51.20
C TRP A 368 38.87 11.00 -49.67
N GLU A 369 39.63 11.92 -49.06
CA GLU A 369 39.77 11.95 -47.59
C GLU A 369 38.43 12.26 -46.94
N ARG A 370 38.08 11.46 -45.93
CA ARG A 370 36.86 11.62 -45.14
C ARG A 370 37.23 11.54 -43.67
N TYR A 371 36.73 12.49 -42.92
CA TYR A 371 36.87 12.55 -41.47
C TYR A 371 35.53 12.24 -40.81
N ASN A 372 35.58 11.76 -39.57
CA ASN A 372 34.37 11.62 -38.77
C ASN A 372 33.80 13.00 -38.42
N LYS A 373 32.47 13.06 -38.38
CA LYS A 373 31.77 14.13 -37.66
C LYS A 373 31.88 13.92 -36.15
N ALA A 374 31.61 14.99 -35.40
CA ALA A 374 31.45 14.84 -33.96
C ALA A 374 30.27 13.88 -33.69
N PHE A 375 30.48 12.93 -32.78
CA PHE A 375 29.44 11.99 -32.34
C PHE A 375 29.62 11.69 -30.86
N ASP A 376 28.53 11.26 -30.22
CA ASP A 376 28.55 10.83 -28.83
C ASP A 376 27.97 9.43 -28.64
N VAL A 377 28.39 8.78 -27.55
CA VAL A 377 27.91 7.45 -27.15
C VAL A 377 27.50 7.51 -25.70
N GLU A 378 26.23 7.19 -25.42
CA GLU A 378 25.66 7.26 -24.08
C GLU A 378 25.45 5.87 -23.47
N TYR A 379 25.84 5.73 -22.20
CA TYR A 379 25.67 4.54 -21.38
C TYR A 379 25.01 4.89 -20.07
N VAL A 380 24.05 4.08 -19.62
CA VAL A 380 23.48 4.19 -18.28
C VAL A 380 24.06 3.06 -17.44
N VAL A 381 24.99 3.38 -16.54
CA VAL A 381 25.58 2.41 -15.63
C VAL A 381 24.65 2.29 -14.42
N VAL A 382 24.11 1.09 -14.17
CA VAL A 382 23.19 0.86 -13.04
C VAL A 382 23.90 0.61 -11.70
N GLY A 383 25.19 0.32 -11.76
CA GLY A 383 26.02 -0.02 -10.61
C GLY A 383 26.39 -1.50 -10.61
N SER A 384 27.65 -1.82 -10.31
CA SER A 384 28.06 -3.21 -10.14
C SER A 384 27.41 -3.85 -8.90
N ALA A 385 27.32 -5.18 -8.88
CA ALA A 385 26.82 -5.90 -7.71
C ALA A 385 27.64 -5.58 -6.44
N ALA A 386 28.96 -5.41 -6.55
CA ALA A 386 29.83 -5.05 -5.43
C ALA A 386 29.53 -3.64 -4.90
N TYR A 387 29.39 -2.65 -5.79
CA TYR A 387 29.02 -1.28 -5.41
C TYR A 387 27.66 -1.22 -4.72
N LEU A 388 26.64 -1.88 -5.29
CA LEU A 388 25.30 -1.90 -4.71
C LEU A 388 25.28 -2.61 -3.33
N LYS A 389 26.08 -3.66 -3.16
CA LYS A 389 26.26 -4.34 -1.88
C LYS A 389 26.92 -3.42 -0.85
N ALA A 390 27.98 -2.70 -1.22
CA ALA A 390 28.65 -1.71 -0.36
C ALA A 390 27.69 -0.61 0.11
N LEU A 391 26.90 -0.03 -0.81
CA LEU A 391 25.88 0.97 -0.46
C LEU A 391 24.87 0.45 0.55
N LYS A 392 24.37 -0.78 0.36
CA LYS A 392 23.40 -1.41 1.27
C LYS A 392 23.99 -1.61 2.67
N LEU A 393 25.26 -2.01 2.78
CA LEU A 393 25.94 -2.17 4.06
C LEU A 393 26.09 -0.83 4.80
N LEU A 394 26.47 0.25 4.10
CA LEU A 394 26.62 1.58 4.69
C LEU A 394 25.31 2.19 5.21
N GLN A 395 24.16 1.73 4.71
CA GLN A 395 22.83 2.15 5.19
C GLN A 395 22.42 1.47 6.50
N ASN A 396 23.10 0.40 6.92
CA ASN A 396 22.73 -0.33 8.13
C ASN A 396 23.49 0.20 9.35
N ASN A 397 22.75 0.72 10.32
CA ASN A 397 23.27 1.23 11.59
C ASN A 397 22.59 0.55 12.79
N SER A 398 22.20 -0.72 12.62
CA SER A 398 21.59 -1.52 13.68
C SER A 398 22.63 -2.26 14.53
N VAL A 399 22.20 -2.77 15.68
CA VAL A 399 23.04 -3.54 16.61
C VAL A 399 23.70 -4.71 15.87
N GLY A 400 25.02 -4.86 16.03
CA GLY A 400 25.84 -5.90 15.43
C GLY A 400 26.49 -5.55 14.09
N TYR A 401 26.20 -4.36 13.56
CA TYR A 401 26.87 -3.80 12.40
C TYR A 401 28.06 -2.92 12.82
N PRO A 402 29.11 -2.80 11.99
CA PRO A 402 30.23 -1.90 12.21
C PRO A 402 29.81 -0.48 12.59
N LYS A 403 30.43 0.11 13.61
CA LYS A 403 30.17 1.51 13.98
C LYS A 403 30.56 2.42 12.82
N VAL A 404 29.87 3.54 12.66
CA VAL A 404 30.23 4.55 11.66
C VAL A 404 31.64 5.13 11.85
N THR A 405 32.20 5.01 13.06
CA THR A 405 33.56 5.41 13.42
C THR A 405 34.61 4.30 13.27
N SER A 406 34.18 3.06 12.98
CA SER A 406 35.09 1.93 12.82
C SER A 406 35.94 2.07 11.55
N ALA A 407 37.15 1.52 11.56
CA ALA A 407 38.08 1.65 10.45
C ALA A 407 37.51 1.03 9.17
N ALA A 408 36.84 -0.13 9.26
CA ALA A 408 36.26 -0.77 8.10
C ALA A 408 35.04 -0.02 7.53
N TYR A 409 34.18 0.56 8.39
CA TYR A 409 33.08 1.41 7.92
C TYR A 409 33.61 2.62 7.16
N VAL A 410 34.58 3.33 7.74
CA VAL A 410 35.19 4.52 7.13
C VAL A 410 35.84 4.16 5.80
N ALA A 411 36.62 3.07 5.74
CA ALA A 411 37.23 2.60 4.51
C ALA A 411 36.18 2.24 3.43
N LEU A 412 35.10 1.54 3.78
CA LEU A 412 34.01 1.24 2.85
C LEU A 412 33.31 2.52 2.35
N ASN A 413 33.08 3.48 3.24
CA ASN A 413 32.49 4.77 2.91
C ASN A 413 33.39 5.61 1.99
N GLU A 414 34.70 5.62 2.23
CA GLU A 414 35.68 6.28 1.36
C GLU A 414 35.72 5.64 -0.04
N VAL A 415 35.73 4.31 -0.13
CA VAL A 415 35.70 3.59 -1.41
C VAL A 415 34.39 3.86 -2.16
N VAL A 416 33.24 3.93 -1.47
CA VAL A 416 31.95 4.31 -2.08
C VAL A 416 31.92 5.78 -2.50
N GLY A 417 32.52 6.67 -1.72
CA GLY A 417 32.64 8.09 -2.02
C GLY A 417 33.55 8.37 -3.21
N ASN A 418 34.64 7.61 -3.36
CA ASN A 418 35.59 7.75 -4.45
C ASN A 418 35.00 7.31 -5.79
N GLU A 419 35.03 8.23 -6.76
CA GLU A 419 34.48 8.02 -8.10
C GLU A 419 35.30 7.07 -8.97
N ALA A 420 36.59 6.87 -8.67
CA ALA A 420 37.49 6.02 -9.44
C ALA A 420 37.59 4.58 -8.89
N SER A 421 36.81 4.25 -7.85
CA SER A 421 36.87 2.95 -7.18
C SER A 421 36.44 1.80 -8.08
N THR A 422 37.14 0.69 -7.93
CA THR A 422 36.96 -0.55 -8.68
C THR A 422 36.20 -1.60 -7.89
N ASP A 423 35.63 -2.60 -8.59
CA ASP A 423 35.00 -3.76 -7.94
C ASP A 423 35.95 -4.53 -7.01
N ALA A 424 37.25 -4.53 -7.30
CA ALA A 424 38.26 -5.14 -6.43
C ALA A 424 38.38 -4.39 -5.09
N GLU A 425 38.37 -3.05 -5.13
CA GLU A 425 38.40 -2.21 -3.93
C GLU A 425 37.09 -2.31 -3.14
N PHE A 426 35.93 -2.33 -3.82
CA PHE A 426 34.64 -2.59 -3.16
C PHE A 426 34.65 -3.94 -2.44
N LYS A 427 35.09 -5.00 -3.10
CA LYS A 427 35.13 -6.34 -2.51
C LYS A 427 36.06 -6.39 -1.30
N ALA A 428 37.27 -5.84 -1.40
CA ALA A 428 38.21 -5.80 -0.29
C ALA A 428 37.66 -5.02 0.92
N ALA A 429 37.01 -3.87 0.67
CA ALA A 429 36.40 -3.07 1.73
C ALA A 429 35.16 -3.75 2.36
N ILE A 430 34.35 -4.45 1.56
CA ILE A 430 33.22 -5.26 2.03
C ILE A 430 33.72 -6.41 2.91
N ASP A 431 34.75 -7.13 2.47
CA ASP A 431 35.34 -8.23 3.24
C ASP A 431 35.91 -7.72 4.58
N ALA A 432 36.56 -6.55 4.58
CA ALA A 432 37.00 -5.89 5.82
C ALA A 432 35.80 -5.49 6.72
N TYR A 433 34.72 -4.95 6.14
CA TYR A 433 33.50 -4.58 6.86
C TYR A 433 32.86 -5.79 7.55
N TYR A 434 32.78 -6.94 6.86
CA TYR A 434 32.27 -8.17 7.45
C TYR A 434 33.10 -8.70 8.61
N ASN A 435 34.41 -8.48 8.60
CA ASN A 435 35.33 -8.93 9.64
C ASN A 435 35.57 -7.89 10.76
N GLU A 436 35.00 -6.69 10.65
CA GLU A 436 35.17 -5.62 11.65
C GLU A 436 34.59 -6.03 13.00
N THR A 437 35.36 -5.81 14.06
CA THR A 437 35.01 -6.19 15.44
C THR A 437 34.47 -5.01 16.26
N ASP A 438 34.76 -3.77 15.85
CA ASP A 438 34.19 -2.56 16.45
C ASP A 438 32.76 -2.32 15.94
N VAL A 439 31.82 -3.09 16.49
CA VAL A 439 30.40 -3.08 16.13
C VAL A 439 29.53 -2.35 17.14
N LEU A 440 28.35 -1.91 16.70
CA LEU A 440 27.31 -1.38 17.58
C LEU A 440 26.83 -2.47 18.55
N LEU A 441 26.95 -2.22 19.84
CA LEU A 441 26.43 -3.08 20.90
C LEU A 441 24.97 -2.70 21.23
N PRO A 442 24.20 -3.58 21.91
CA PRO A 442 22.89 -3.23 22.44
C PRO A 442 22.97 -1.94 23.27
N GLU A 443 22.09 -0.99 23.01
CA GLU A 443 22.08 0.29 23.71
C GLU A 443 21.53 0.14 25.13
N ASN A 444 22.09 0.92 26.06
CA ASN A 444 21.68 0.91 27.45
C ASN A 444 20.21 1.35 27.61
N LYS A 445 19.42 0.58 28.38
CA LYS A 445 17.99 0.75 28.66
C LYS A 445 17.06 0.54 27.46
N LYS A 446 17.55 -0.01 26.35
CA LYS A 446 16.71 -0.47 25.24
C LYS A 446 16.30 -1.92 25.42
N TRP A 447 15.18 -2.28 24.78
CA TRP A 447 14.60 -3.62 24.85
C TRP A 447 14.81 -4.38 23.55
N TYR A 448 15.15 -5.66 23.67
CA TYR A 448 15.47 -6.50 22.53
C TYR A 448 14.88 -7.89 22.65
N LYS A 449 14.33 -8.41 21.56
CA LYS A 449 14.16 -9.85 21.37
C LYS A 449 15.48 -10.43 20.86
N ILE A 450 15.86 -11.60 21.36
CA ILE A 450 17.16 -12.20 21.04
C ILE A 450 16.92 -13.42 20.15
N ALA A 451 17.49 -13.40 18.95
CA ALA A 451 17.48 -14.52 18.01
C ALA A 451 18.78 -15.32 18.16
N SER A 452 18.69 -16.63 18.29
CA SER A 452 19.78 -17.56 18.07
C SER A 452 19.85 -17.92 16.58
N VAL A 453 20.99 -17.65 15.94
CA VAL A 453 21.20 -17.84 14.50
C VAL A 453 22.19 -18.98 14.27
N ASN A 454 21.84 -19.97 13.45
CA ASN A 454 22.76 -21.07 13.12
C ASN A 454 23.57 -20.76 11.84
N LYS A 455 24.50 -21.65 11.45
CA LYS A 455 25.33 -21.46 10.24
C LYS A 455 24.55 -21.36 8.92
N ASP A 456 23.36 -21.95 8.88
CA ASP A 456 22.48 -21.96 7.71
C ASP A 456 21.66 -20.66 7.60
N GLY A 457 21.80 -19.74 8.57
CA GLY A 457 21.01 -18.52 8.67
C GLY A 457 19.61 -18.73 9.24
N LYS A 458 19.33 -19.90 9.82
CA LYS A 458 18.05 -20.17 10.50
C LYS A 458 18.06 -19.51 11.88
N SER A 459 17.00 -18.76 12.17
CA SER A 459 16.78 -18.12 13.46
C SER A 459 15.74 -18.86 14.28
N LEU A 460 16.04 -19.07 15.56
CA LEU A 460 15.07 -19.37 16.61
C LEU A 460 15.19 -18.27 17.67
N TYR A 461 14.16 -18.04 18.48
CA TYR A 461 14.12 -16.90 19.39
C TYR A 461 14.07 -17.35 20.85
N LEU A 462 14.73 -16.60 21.73
CA LEU A 462 14.72 -16.90 23.17
C LEU A 462 13.37 -16.54 23.77
N ALA A 463 12.76 -17.49 24.48
CA ALA A 463 11.55 -17.30 25.25
C ALA A 463 11.75 -17.79 26.70
N VAL A 464 11.26 -17.01 27.65
CA VAL A 464 11.25 -17.37 29.07
C VAL A 464 9.87 -17.92 29.42
N LYS A 465 9.80 -19.19 29.82
CA LYS A 465 8.58 -19.82 30.35
C LYS A 465 8.94 -20.57 31.63
N GLU A 466 8.14 -20.42 32.68
CA GLU A 466 8.35 -21.11 33.97
C GLU A 466 9.78 -20.98 34.54
N LYS A 467 10.40 -19.79 34.38
CA LYS A 467 11.80 -19.49 34.77
C LYS A 467 12.87 -20.31 34.05
N GLN A 468 12.55 -20.86 32.88
CA GLN A 468 13.51 -21.51 31.98
C GLN A 468 13.56 -20.77 30.65
N VAL A 469 14.71 -20.83 29.98
CA VAL A 469 14.89 -20.28 28.63
C VAL A 469 14.76 -21.43 27.63
N LEU A 470 13.93 -21.24 26.63
CA LEU A 470 13.74 -22.16 25.51
C LEU A 470 13.80 -21.41 24.17
N LEU A 471 13.82 -22.16 23.08
CA LEU A 471 13.82 -21.61 21.73
C LEU A 471 12.44 -21.79 21.07
N VAL A 472 11.91 -20.71 20.50
CA VAL A 472 10.64 -20.71 19.74
C VAL A 472 10.89 -20.32 18.28
N ASP A 473 10.06 -20.78 17.35
CA ASP A 473 10.20 -20.45 15.93
C ASP A 473 9.64 -19.06 15.59
N ASN A 474 8.63 -18.60 16.34
CA ASN A 474 7.97 -17.32 16.11
C ASN A 474 8.54 -16.23 17.04
N ILE A 475 8.99 -15.13 16.45
CA ILE A 475 9.49 -13.97 17.19
C ILE A 475 8.42 -13.36 18.12
N ASP A 476 7.14 -13.49 17.79
CA ASP A 476 6.04 -12.96 18.62
C ASP A 476 5.89 -13.71 19.95
N GLU A 477 6.35 -14.97 20.01
CA GLU A 477 6.38 -15.78 21.23
C GLU A 477 7.66 -15.56 22.06
N ALA A 478 8.63 -14.80 21.53
CA ALA A 478 9.90 -14.55 22.19
C ALA A 478 9.77 -13.52 23.32
N SER A 479 10.56 -13.72 24.37
CA SER A 479 10.69 -12.73 25.44
C SER A 479 11.58 -11.58 24.99
N ALA A 480 11.23 -10.37 25.42
CA ALA A 480 12.09 -9.21 25.26
C ALA A 480 12.90 -8.97 26.54
N PHE A 481 14.13 -8.49 26.38
CA PHE A 481 15.09 -8.24 27.44
C PHE A 481 15.57 -6.80 27.37
N GLU A 482 15.56 -6.09 28.50
CA GLU A 482 16.23 -4.80 28.68
C GLU A 482 17.73 -5.01 28.75
N ALA A 483 18.48 -4.31 27.90
CA ALA A 483 19.93 -4.30 27.95
C ALA A 483 20.44 -3.20 28.88
N LEU A 484 21.16 -3.58 29.94
CA LEU A 484 21.87 -2.64 30.81
C LEU A 484 23.37 -2.82 30.67
N ASP A 485 24.06 -1.78 30.17
CA ASP A 485 25.51 -1.77 30.00
C ASP A 485 26.21 -1.14 31.20
N HIS A 486 27.13 -1.90 31.80
CA HIS A 486 27.98 -1.50 32.91
C HIS A 486 29.46 -1.53 32.48
N SER A 487 29.82 -0.71 31.50
CA SER A 487 31.19 -0.59 30.96
C SER A 487 31.68 -1.89 30.28
N GLY A 488 30.88 -2.43 29.36
CA GLY A 488 31.21 -3.66 28.61
C GLY A 488 30.80 -4.95 29.31
N VAL A 489 30.12 -4.85 30.46
CA VAL A 489 29.45 -5.95 31.13
C VAL A 489 27.95 -5.68 31.10
N PHE A 490 27.23 -6.58 30.44
CA PHE A 490 25.81 -6.46 30.19
C PHE A 490 25.01 -7.30 31.18
N THR A 491 23.85 -6.80 31.56
CA THR A 491 22.80 -7.60 32.17
C THR A 491 21.55 -7.48 31.29
N LEU A 492 20.89 -8.60 31.02
CA LEU A 492 19.74 -8.68 30.11
C LEU A 492 18.51 -9.12 30.92
N GLY A 493 17.63 -8.19 31.31
CA GLY A 493 16.48 -8.45 32.19
C GLY A 493 15.16 -8.53 31.43
N ASP A 494 14.36 -9.57 31.63
CA ASP A 494 13.02 -9.67 31.03
C ASP A 494 12.00 -8.77 31.76
N ALA A 495 10.75 -8.73 31.26
CA ALA A 495 9.67 -7.91 31.83
C ALA A 495 9.25 -8.33 33.26
N ASP A 496 9.68 -9.51 33.71
CA ASP A 496 9.44 -10.07 35.04
C ASP A 496 10.65 -9.90 35.98
N ASP A 497 11.63 -9.09 35.59
CA ASP A 497 12.90 -8.86 36.30
C ASP A 497 13.78 -10.14 36.42
N ASN A 498 13.59 -11.13 35.54
CA ASN A 498 14.51 -12.27 35.42
C ASN A 498 15.69 -11.91 34.50
N MET A 499 16.90 -12.18 34.97
CA MET A 499 18.13 -11.87 34.28
C MET A 499 18.65 -13.08 33.51
N LEU A 500 18.80 -12.93 32.19
CA LEU A 500 19.40 -13.93 31.32
C LEU A 500 20.86 -14.17 31.73
N ASN A 501 21.20 -15.44 31.88
CA ASN A 501 22.58 -15.92 32.05
C ASN A 501 22.93 -16.93 30.95
N VAL A 502 24.14 -17.48 30.95
CA VAL A 502 24.59 -18.39 29.88
C VAL A 502 23.84 -19.73 29.82
N ASN A 503 23.12 -20.12 30.88
CA ASN A 503 22.41 -21.41 31.00
C ASN A 503 20.94 -21.30 31.44
N GLY A 504 20.32 -20.12 31.38
CA GLY A 504 18.94 -19.90 31.81
C GLY A 504 18.69 -18.48 32.30
N VAL A 505 17.88 -18.33 33.33
CA VAL A 505 17.57 -17.03 33.98
C VAL A 505 17.71 -17.10 35.50
N THR A 506 17.91 -15.96 36.15
CA THR A 506 17.90 -15.81 37.62
C THR A 506 17.16 -14.55 38.03
N ALA A 507 16.56 -14.52 39.23
CA ALA A 507 15.84 -13.33 39.72
C ALA A 507 16.78 -12.29 40.38
N ASP A 508 18.08 -12.59 40.55
CA ASP A 508 19.04 -11.70 41.20
C ASP A 508 19.89 -10.94 40.18
N ALA A 509 19.58 -9.66 39.97
CA ALA A 509 20.35 -8.76 39.12
C ALA A 509 21.75 -8.44 39.64
N GLY A 510 22.02 -8.61 40.93
CA GLY A 510 23.34 -8.42 41.53
C GLY A 510 24.26 -9.64 41.36
N ALA A 511 23.73 -10.80 40.98
CA ALA A 511 24.51 -12.04 40.92
C ALA A 511 25.56 -12.03 39.79
N GLU A 512 26.73 -12.61 40.06
CA GLU A 512 27.81 -12.76 39.06
C GLU A 512 27.40 -13.59 37.83
N VAL A 513 26.38 -14.45 37.95
CA VAL A 513 25.83 -15.23 36.84
C VAL A 513 25.00 -14.39 35.87
N SER A 514 24.46 -13.26 36.32
CA SER A 514 23.64 -12.34 35.51
C SER A 514 24.49 -11.44 34.60
N LYS A 515 25.82 -11.44 34.79
CA LYS A 515 26.77 -10.61 34.07
C LYS A 515 27.27 -11.32 32.81
N LEU A 516 27.01 -10.72 31.65
CA LEU A 516 27.37 -11.21 30.34
C LEU A 516 28.35 -10.26 29.66
N ARG A 517 29.37 -10.83 29.01
CA ARG A 517 30.18 -10.12 28.01
C ARG A 517 29.64 -10.46 26.64
N ILE A 518 29.23 -9.42 25.93
CA ILE A 518 28.69 -9.52 24.57
C ILE A 518 29.79 -9.02 23.62
N ALA A 519 30.19 -9.86 22.67
CA ALA A 519 31.18 -9.51 21.65
C ALA A 519 30.72 -10.07 20.30
N LYS A 520 31.11 -9.44 19.20
CA LYS A 520 30.86 -9.96 17.85
C LYS A 520 31.30 -11.42 17.77
N LEU A 521 30.54 -12.24 17.05
CA LEU A 521 30.97 -13.60 16.76
C LEU A 521 32.22 -13.57 15.88
N ASP A 522 33.35 -13.93 16.47
CA ASP A 522 34.66 -13.95 15.81
C ASP A 522 34.93 -15.32 15.18
N GLY A 523 35.13 -15.32 13.86
CA GLY A 523 35.46 -16.51 13.09
C GLY A 523 36.80 -17.17 13.46
N SER A 524 37.71 -16.43 14.11
CA SER A 524 39.02 -16.96 14.52
C SER A 524 38.96 -17.92 15.72
N ALA A 525 37.88 -17.83 16.52
CA ALA A 525 37.75 -18.55 17.79
C ALA A 525 36.54 -19.50 17.84
N VAL A 526 35.78 -19.60 16.75
CA VAL A 526 34.53 -20.36 16.69
C VAL A 526 34.74 -21.83 16.29
N GLN A 527 33.99 -22.72 16.93
CA GLN A 527 33.93 -24.13 16.57
C GLN A 527 32.95 -24.34 15.42
N LEU A 528 33.46 -24.85 14.29
CA LEU A 528 32.70 -25.15 13.08
C LEU A 528 32.47 -26.65 12.94
N GLU A 529 31.58 -27.04 12.02
CA GLU A 529 31.48 -28.44 11.60
C GLU A 529 32.73 -28.85 10.82
N THR A 530 33.05 -30.14 10.83
CA THR A 530 34.26 -30.64 10.15
C THR A 530 34.17 -30.38 8.65
N GLY A 531 35.11 -29.58 8.13
CA GLY A 531 35.19 -29.23 6.70
C GLY A 531 34.57 -27.88 6.33
N ASP A 532 33.91 -27.20 7.27
CA ASP A 532 33.29 -25.89 7.02
C ASP A 532 34.30 -24.74 7.17
N VAL A 533 33.99 -23.61 6.50
CA VAL A 533 34.70 -22.32 6.62
C VAL A 533 33.74 -21.29 7.20
N PHE A 534 34.23 -20.43 8.08
CA PHE A 534 33.44 -19.34 8.64
C PHE A 534 33.01 -18.36 7.55
N ASP A 535 31.72 -18.04 7.49
CA ASP A 535 31.13 -17.10 6.52
C ASP A 535 30.72 -15.83 7.27
N ALA A 536 31.59 -14.82 7.16
CA ALA A 536 31.44 -13.54 7.86
C ALA A 536 30.25 -12.71 7.35
N ASP A 537 29.75 -12.95 6.14
CA ASP A 537 28.53 -12.29 5.62
C ASP A 537 27.32 -12.80 6.40
N LYS A 538 27.19 -14.12 6.57
CA LYS A 538 26.10 -14.73 7.34
C LYS A 538 26.20 -14.48 8.84
N ALA A 539 27.40 -14.32 9.38
CA ALA A 539 27.63 -14.02 10.79
C ALA A 539 27.47 -12.51 11.13
N LEU A 540 27.33 -11.63 10.12
CA LEU A 540 27.14 -10.19 10.36
C LEU A 540 25.90 -9.93 11.21
N GLY A 541 26.02 -9.03 12.18
CA GLY A 541 24.93 -8.75 13.12
C GLY A 541 24.83 -9.71 14.31
N THR A 542 25.68 -10.75 14.36
CA THR A 542 25.65 -11.75 15.44
C THR A 542 26.75 -11.58 16.49
N PHE A 543 26.44 -12.02 17.69
CA PHE A 543 27.26 -11.92 18.89
C PHE A 543 27.42 -13.27 19.58
N SER A 544 28.43 -13.38 20.41
CA SER A 544 28.59 -14.44 21.40
C SER A 544 28.35 -13.87 22.81
N PHE A 545 27.69 -14.65 23.67
CA PHE A 545 27.50 -14.30 25.08
C PHE A 545 28.43 -15.14 25.94
N LYS A 546 29.29 -14.50 26.72
CA LYS A 546 30.20 -15.15 27.66
C LYS A 546 29.91 -14.71 29.09
N GLY A 547 29.76 -15.65 30.01
CA GLY A 547 29.38 -15.34 31.39
C GLY A 547 29.70 -16.47 32.35
N SER A 548 29.36 -16.26 33.62
CA SER A 548 29.62 -17.24 34.67
C SER A 548 28.62 -18.41 34.58
N TYR A 549 29.14 -19.64 34.58
CA TYR A 549 28.33 -20.85 34.66
C TYR A 549 28.11 -21.25 36.13
N PRO A 550 26.85 -21.42 36.58
CA PRO A 550 26.55 -21.78 37.96
C PRO A 550 27.07 -23.20 38.29
N SER A 551 27.85 -23.31 39.37
CA SER A 551 28.40 -24.59 39.85
C SER A 551 27.71 -25.04 41.13
N VAL A 552 27.36 -26.32 41.21
CA VAL A 552 26.78 -26.95 42.41
C VAL A 552 27.82 -27.07 43.55
N THR A 553 29.12 -27.03 43.24
CA THR A 553 30.23 -27.23 44.19
C THR A 553 30.92 -25.92 44.63
N GLY A 554 30.42 -24.75 44.18
CA GLY A 554 30.84 -23.43 44.66
C GLY A 554 31.92 -22.70 43.85
N ASN A 555 32.61 -23.37 42.91
CA ASN A 555 33.53 -22.71 41.98
C ASN A 555 32.83 -22.51 40.62
N SER A 556 32.32 -21.30 40.37
CA SER A 556 31.79 -20.91 39.06
C SER A 556 32.89 -20.95 37.98
N SER A 557 32.58 -21.55 36.84
CA SER A 557 33.42 -21.48 35.62
C SER A 557 32.91 -20.36 34.70
N VAL A 558 33.60 -20.10 33.60
CA VAL A 558 33.15 -19.16 32.56
C VAL A 558 32.88 -19.97 31.29
N ALA A 559 31.70 -19.79 30.71
CA ALA A 559 31.26 -20.50 29.52
C ALA A 559 30.61 -19.54 28.51
N TYR A 560 30.48 -20.00 27.26
CA TYR A 560 29.65 -19.35 26.25
C TYR A 560 28.21 -19.86 26.30
N ALA A 561 27.24 -18.97 26.10
CA ALA A 561 25.86 -19.39 25.91
C ALA A 561 25.73 -20.24 24.64
N LEU A 562 24.88 -21.26 24.69
CA LEU A 562 24.76 -22.23 23.62
C LEU A 562 23.28 -22.60 23.41
N CYS A 563 22.91 -22.70 22.13
CA CYS A 563 21.57 -23.02 21.69
C CYS A 563 21.60 -24.29 20.85
N ASN A 564 20.76 -25.26 21.21
CA ASN A 564 20.51 -26.44 20.41
C ASN A 564 19.24 -26.24 19.59
N HIS A 565 19.43 -26.01 18.28
CA HIS A 565 18.35 -25.81 17.30
C HIS A 565 17.57 -27.09 16.98
N ALA A 566 18.16 -28.27 17.17
CA ALA A 566 17.48 -29.55 16.95
C ALA A 566 16.47 -29.83 18.07
N ASP A 567 16.87 -29.60 19.32
CA ASP A 567 16.04 -29.85 20.51
C ASP A 567 15.26 -28.61 21.00
N LYS A 568 15.47 -27.45 20.37
CA LYS A 568 14.92 -26.13 20.75
C LYS A 568 15.24 -25.72 22.20
N LYS A 569 16.47 -25.99 22.64
CA LYS A 569 16.94 -25.74 24.00
C LYS A 569 17.99 -24.65 24.05
N TYR A 570 17.87 -23.76 25.04
CA TYR A 570 18.96 -22.90 25.49
C TYR A 570 19.69 -23.64 26.61
N GLN A 571 20.85 -24.22 26.30
CA GLN A 571 21.58 -25.10 27.21
C GLN A 571 23.07 -24.99 26.95
N THR A 572 23.86 -24.79 28.00
CA THR A 572 25.33 -24.81 27.93
C THR A 572 25.94 -25.66 29.04
N GLU A 573 27.24 -25.88 28.97
CA GLU A 573 28.01 -26.68 29.92
C GLU A 573 29.24 -25.89 30.41
N ALA A 574 29.78 -26.29 31.56
CA ALA A 574 30.83 -25.56 32.26
C ALA A 574 32.15 -25.44 31.47
N ASP A 575 32.38 -26.32 30.48
CA ASP A 575 33.58 -26.48 29.68
C ASP A 575 33.47 -25.89 28.26
N VAL A 576 32.34 -25.27 27.90
CA VAL A 576 32.14 -24.58 26.62
C VAL A 576 32.99 -23.30 26.57
N ALA A 577 34.28 -23.48 26.29
CA ALA A 577 35.31 -22.44 26.33
C ALA A 577 35.46 -21.63 25.04
N ALA A 578 34.76 -22.02 23.96
CA ALA A 578 34.74 -21.35 22.67
C ALA A 578 33.29 -21.30 22.13
N PRO A 579 32.92 -20.26 21.36
CA PRO A 579 31.61 -20.19 20.72
C PRO A 579 31.47 -21.26 19.63
N TYR A 580 30.24 -21.69 19.36
CA TYR A 580 29.91 -22.63 18.28
C TYR A 580 29.13 -21.94 17.17
N TRP A 581 29.31 -22.37 15.93
CA TRP A 581 28.49 -21.93 14.81
C TRP A 581 28.27 -23.07 13.83
N GLN A 582 27.37 -23.97 14.21
CA GLN A 582 27.03 -25.20 13.50
C GLN A 582 25.54 -25.20 13.13
N SER A 583 25.07 -26.21 12.40
CA SER A 583 23.65 -26.32 12.02
C SER A 583 22.74 -26.60 13.22
N SER A 584 23.20 -27.45 14.14
CA SER A 584 22.44 -27.87 15.33
C SER A 584 22.81 -27.11 16.60
N LEU A 585 24.08 -26.72 16.77
CA LEU A 585 24.60 -26.04 17.95
C LEU A 585 25.19 -24.68 17.58
N THR A 586 24.71 -23.61 18.21
CA THR A 586 25.19 -22.25 17.92
C THR A 586 25.25 -21.37 19.17
N SER A 587 26.28 -20.54 19.21
CA SER A 587 26.50 -19.45 20.18
C SER A 587 26.34 -18.08 19.52
N ALA A 588 25.76 -18.01 18.33
CA ALA A 588 25.51 -16.77 17.61
C ALA A 588 24.13 -16.22 17.95
N PHE A 589 24.10 -15.00 18.46
CA PHE A 589 22.90 -14.30 18.89
C PHE A 589 22.77 -12.97 18.15
N ALA A 590 21.59 -12.64 17.64
CA ALA A 590 21.26 -11.34 17.04
C ALA A 590 20.19 -10.64 17.87
N PHE A 591 20.26 -9.32 17.94
CA PHE A 591 19.31 -8.49 18.69
C PHE A 591 18.30 -7.85 17.74
N VAL A 592 17.02 -7.94 18.09
CA VAL A 592 15.92 -7.26 17.40
C VAL A 592 15.33 -6.25 18.37
N GLU A 593 15.57 -4.96 18.12
CA GLU A 593 15.05 -3.88 18.97
C GLU A 593 13.51 -3.88 18.96
N VAL A 594 12.93 -3.74 20.15
CA VAL A 594 11.48 -3.68 20.35
C VAL A 594 11.15 -2.60 21.39
N GLU A 595 9.90 -2.14 21.40
CA GLU A 595 9.42 -1.33 22.51
C GLU A 595 9.35 -2.15 23.81
N LYS A 596 9.43 -1.46 24.94
CA LYS A 596 9.27 -2.10 26.26
C LYS A 596 7.93 -2.85 26.32
N PRO A 597 7.91 -4.16 26.61
CA PRO A 597 6.66 -4.90 26.72
C PRO A 597 5.80 -4.34 27.85
N ALA A 598 4.48 -4.36 27.66
CA ALA A 598 3.56 -4.17 28.77
C ALA A 598 3.79 -5.29 29.79
N ALA A 599 3.97 -4.93 31.06
CA ALA A 599 4.12 -5.93 32.12
C ALA A 599 2.86 -6.81 32.14
N ALA A 600 3.03 -8.13 32.14
CA ALA A 600 1.91 -9.05 32.27
C ALA A 600 1.24 -8.82 33.63
N ILE A 601 -0.05 -8.44 33.63
CA ILE A 601 -0.84 -8.31 34.85
C ILE A 601 -1.04 -9.72 35.42
N LYS A 602 -0.36 -10.02 36.53
CA LYS A 602 -0.37 -11.36 37.16
C LYS A 602 -1.68 -11.60 37.92
N THR A 603 -2.11 -12.86 37.94
CA THR A 603 -3.21 -13.31 38.81
C THR A 603 -2.66 -13.74 40.17
N VAL A 604 -3.37 -13.35 41.23
CA VAL A 604 -2.95 -13.52 42.63
C VAL A 604 -4.07 -14.16 43.42
N GLU A 605 -3.74 -15.21 44.19
CA GLU A 605 -4.63 -15.76 45.20
C GLU A 605 -4.96 -14.67 46.22
N THR A 606 -6.23 -14.27 46.26
CA THR A 606 -6.67 -13.09 47.01
C THR A 606 -7.64 -13.52 48.09
N ALA A 607 -7.33 -13.20 49.35
CA ALA A 607 -8.20 -13.53 50.46
C ALA A 607 -9.56 -12.84 50.32
N TYR A 608 -10.64 -13.60 50.45
CA TYR A 608 -12.01 -13.13 50.34
C TYR A 608 -12.90 -13.76 51.42
N LYS A 609 -14.10 -13.22 51.60
CA LYS A 609 -15.12 -13.77 52.47
C LYS A 609 -16.52 -13.56 51.88
N LEU A 610 -17.33 -14.61 51.86
CA LEU A 610 -18.73 -14.59 51.43
C LEU A 610 -19.65 -14.74 52.65
N THR A 611 -20.56 -13.77 52.88
CA THR A 611 -21.47 -13.79 54.04
C THR A 611 -22.89 -13.35 53.70
N PRO A 612 -23.92 -13.95 54.33
CA PRO A 612 -23.85 -15.14 55.17
C PRO A 612 -23.76 -16.42 54.33
N ALA A 613 -23.20 -17.50 54.89
CA ALA A 613 -23.16 -18.81 54.22
C ALA A 613 -24.54 -19.49 54.14
N ILE A 614 -25.50 -19.08 54.98
CA ILE A 614 -26.89 -19.56 54.98
C ILE A 614 -27.80 -18.34 54.97
N VAL A 615 -28.69 -18.25 53.98
CA VAL A 615 -29.73 -17.23 53.90
C VAL A 615 -31.11 -17.83 54.19
N GLY A 616 -32.04 -17.01 54.69
CA GLY A 616 -33.40 -17.44 54.96
C GLY A 616 -34.26 -17.57 53.71
N SER A 617 -34.06 -16.67 52.74
CA SER A 617 -34.82 -16.64 51.50
C SER A 617 -34.08 -15.89 50.39
N ASN A 618 -34.68 -15.88 49.19
CA ASN A 618 -34.16 -15.12 48.04
C ASN A 618 -34.23 -13.59 48.22
N ALA A 619 -34.89 -13.09 49.27
CA ALA A 619 -34.91 -11.68 49.61
C ALA A 619 -33.63 -11.21 50.31
N ASP A 620 -32.84 -12.15 50.85
CA ASP A 620 -31.55 -11.86 51.44
C ASP A 620 -30.47 -11.68 50.35
N LEU A 621 -29.39 -10.99 50.69
CA LEU A 621 -28.24 -10.77 49.82
C LEU A 621 -27.01 -11.48 50.36
N LEU A 622 -26.18 -12.00 49.46
CA LEU A 622 -24.80 -12.37 49.81
C LEU A 622 -23.92 -11.13 49.70
N THR A 623 -22.93 -11.01 50.58
CA THR A 623 -21.88 -9.99 50.52
C THR A 623 -20.54 -10.70 50.33
N LEU A 624 -19.88 -10.41 49.22
CA LEU A 624 -18.49 -10.76 48.95
C LEU A 624 -17.59 -9.61 49.41
N SER A 625 -16.58 -9.91 50.22
CA SER A 625 -15.68 -8.93 50.82
C SER A 625 -14.22 -9.31 50.67
N PHE A 626 -13.37 -8.33 50.39
CA PHE A 626 -11.92 -8.46 50.30
C PHE A 626 -11.26 -7.67 51.43
N ASP A 627 -11.36 -8.17 52.66
CA ASP A 627 -11.02 -7.42 53.89
C ASP A 627 -9.55 -6.96 53.97
N GLY A 628 -8.63 -7.62 53.24
CA GLY A 628 -7.22 -7.23 53.15
C GLY A 628 -6.91 -6.11 52.15
N LEU A 629 -7.91 -5.62 51.41
CA LEU A 629 -7.77 -4.64 50.34
C LEU A 629 -8.58 -3.39 50.64
N THR A 630 -8.04 -2.22 50.31
CA THR A 630 -8.74 -0.93 50.49
C THR A 630 -9.68 -0.59 49.34
N HIS A 631 -9.39 -1.08 48.14
CA HIS A 631 -10.15 -0.84 46.92
C HIS A 631 -10.03 -2.04 45.98
N VAL A 632 -11.13 -2.44 45.35
CA VAL A 632 -11.19 -3.50 44.35
C VAL A 632 -12.17 -3.08 43.26
N THR A 633 -11.82 -3.32 42.00
CA THR A 633 -12.69 -3.02 40.86
C THR A 633 -13.15 -4.31 40.16
N VAL A 634 -14.41 -4.32 39.73
CA VAL A 634 -15.01 -5.42 38.93
C VAL A 634 -14.79 -5.14 37.45
N MET A 635 -14.34 -6.14 36.70
CA MET A 635 -14.22 -6.04 35.24
C MET A 635 -15.61 -5.93 34.57
N SER A 636 -15.70 -5.14 33.49
CA SER A 636 -16.96 -4.92 32.78
C SER A 636 -17.56 -6.17 32.12
N ASP A 637 -16.74 -7.19 31.89
CA ASP A 637 -17.07 -8.47 31.24
C ASP A 637 -17.08 -9.67 32.22
N ALA A 638 -17.25 -9.41 33.52
CA ALA A 638 -17.31 -10.44 34.55
C ALA A 638 -18.39 -11.51 34.26
N ASP A 639 -17.98 -12.75 34.02
CA ASP A 639 -18.88 -13.91 33.80
C ASP A 639 -19.09 -14.74 35.08
N ALA A 640 -19.40 -14.07 36.20
CA ALA A 640 -19.71 -14.74 37.44
C ALA A 640 -21.12 -15.35 37.42
N TYR A 641 -21.30 -16.49 38.09
CA TYR A 641 -22.57 -17.22 38.10
C TYR A 641 -22.78 -18.05 39.38
N ILE A 642 -24.02 -18.44 39.64
CA ILE A 642 -24.41 -19.40 40.67
C ILE A 642 -24.63 -20.75 40.00
N ALA A 643 -24.06 -21.80 40.60
CA ALA A 643 -24.21 -23.18 40.20
C ALA A 643 -24.99 -23.99 41.25
N ASN A 644 -25.74 -25.01 40.80
CA ASN A 644 -26.39 -25.99 41.70
C ASN A 644 -25.40 -27.04 42.24
N GLU A 645 -25.87 -27.97 43.07
CA GLU A 645 -25.02 -29.05 43.65
C GLU A 645 -24.39 -29.98 42.60
N LYS A 646 -24.89 -30.01 41.36
CA LYS A 646 -24.30 -30.76 40.24
C LYS A 646 -23.24 -29.97 39.48
N GLY A 647 -22.98 -28.72 39.88
CA GLY A 647 -22.06 -27.80 39.19
C GLY A 647 -22.66 -27.12 37.95
N GLU A 648 -23.96 -27.28 37.69
CA GLU A 648 -24.63 -26.68 36.55
C GLU A 648 -24.96 -25.21 36.84
N ARG A 649 -24.62 -24.31 35.91
CA ARG A 649 -24.96 -22.88 35.98
C ARG A 649 -26.48 -22.70 35.99
N VAL A 650 -27.01 -22.11 37.06
CA VAL A 650 -28.45 -21.86 37.23
C VAL A 650 -28.82 -20.39 37.19
N LYS A 651 -27.87 -19.48 37.43
CA LYS A 651 -28.12 -18.04 37.42
C LYS A 651 -26.85 -17.24 37.19
N ASP A 652 -26.95 -16.15 36.45
CA ASP A 652 -25.86 -15.19 36.26
C ASP A 652 -25.76 -14.21 37.43
N VAL A 653 -24.54 -13.80 37.77
CA VAL A 653 -24.27 -12.92 38.90
C VAL A 653 -23.84 -11.56 38.41
N THR A 654 -24.50 -10.54 38.93
CA THR A 654 -24.03 -9.16 38.85
C THR A 654 -23.63 -8.70 40.25
N PHE A 655 -22.46 -8.08 40.35
CA PHE A 655 -21.95 -7.53 41.59
C PHE A 655 -22.41 -6.08 41.76
N THR A 656 -23.06 -5.77 42.87
CA THR A 656 -23.44 -4.39 43.21
C THR A 656 -22.50 -3.86 44.30
N PRO A 657 -21.75 -2.76 44.08
CA PRO A 657 -20.88 -2.19 45.11
C PRO A 657 -21.67 -1.80 46.35
N VAL A 658 -21.14 -2.09 47.53
CA VAL A 658 -21.73 -1.63 48.79
C VAL A 658 -21.41 -0.15 48.98
N THR A 659 -22.45 0.68 49.15
CA THR A 659 -22.28 2.14 49.31
C THR A 659 -21.29 2.48 50.42
N GLY A 660 -20.22 3.20 50.07
CA GLY A 660 -19.16 3.62 51.00
C GLY A 660 -18.14 2.54 51.36
N LYS A 661 -18.12 1.40 50.65
CA LYS A 661 -17.17 0.29 50.84
C LYS A 661 -16.63 -0.20 49.49
N ASP A 662 -15.46 0.29 49.12
CA ASP A 662 -14.82 0.02 47.82
C ASP A 662 -14.24 -1.40 47.67
N ASN A 663 -14.37 -2.24 48.69
CA ASN A 663 -13.88 -3.62 48.72
C ASN A 663 -14.98 -4.65 49.00
N GLN A 664 -16.26 -4.26 48.89
CA GLN A 664 -17.41 -5.13 49.17
C GLN A 664 -18.48 -5.04 48.09
N PHE A 665 -19.06 -6.20 47.76
CA PHE A 665 -20.04 -6.35 46.69
C PHE A 665 -21.19 -7.25 47.14
N THR A 666 -22.42 -6.89 46.79
CA THR A 666 -23.60 -7.72 47.03
C THR A 666 -24.01 -8.52 45.80
N VAL A 667 -24.58 -9.70 46.05
CA VAL A 667 -25.11 -10.62 45.04
C VAL A 667 -26.56 -10.98 45.39
N ALA A 668 -27.46 -10.80 44.42
CA ALA A 668 -28.90 -11.02 44.60
C ALA A 668 -29.33 -12.47 44.28
N LEU A 669 -30.16 -13.05 45.14
CA LEU A 669 -30.51 -14.48 45.12
C LEU A 669 -31.91 -14.80 44.54
N THR A 670 -32.53 -13.86 43.82
CA THR A 670 -33.87 -14.04 43.21
C THR A 670 -34.01 -15.33 42.40
N ASP A 671 -35.22 -15.90 42.37
CA ASP A 671 -35.60 -17.04 41.52
C ASP A 671 -34.84 -18.37 41.74
N LEU A 672 -34.23 -18.55 42.91
CA LEU A 672 -33.58 -19.81 43.33
C LEU A 672 -34.48 -20.62 44.27
N ALA A 673 -34.47 -21.95 44.15
CA ALA A 673 -35.16 -22.82 45.11
C ALA A 673 -34.39 -22.90 46.44
N LYS A 674 -35.06 -23.30 47.53
CA LYS A 674 -34.38 -23.61 48.81
C LYS A 674 -33.48 -24.84 48.63
N ALA A 675 -32.17 -24.62 48.53
CA ALA A 675 -31.15 -25.65 48.29
C ALA A 675 -29.74 -25.09 48.56
N SER A 676 -28.71 -25.94 48.42
CA SER A 676 -27.30 -25.51 48.42
C SER A 676 -26.84 -25.11 47.01
N TYR A 677 -25.98 -24.10 46.93
CA TYR A 677 -25.45 -23.55 45.69
C TYR A 677 -23.96 -23.18 45.83
N GLN A 678 -23.30 -22.93 44.71
CA GLN A 678 -21.96 -22.37 44.65
C GLN A 678 -21.96 -21.05 43.88
N LEU A 679 -21.37 -20.01 44.44
CA LEU A 679 -20.97 -18.80 43.72
C LEU A 679 -19.64 -19.08 43.01
N VAL A 680 -19.66 -19.03 41.68
CA VAL A 680 -18.49 -19.25 40.81
C VAL A 680 -18.10 -17.93 40.16
N ILE A 681 -16.86 -17.52 40.39
CA ILE A 681 -16.28 -16.27 39.89
C ILE A 681 -15.03 -16.62 39.09
N PRO A 682 -15.03 -16.40 37.76
CA PRO A 682 -13.86 -16.70 36.92
C PRO A 682 -12.61 -15.92 37.32
N GLU A 683 -11.45 -16.45 36.92
CA GLU A 683 -10.17 -15.75 37.06
C GLU A 683 -10.21 -14.39 36.36
N GLY A 684 -9.63 -13.37 36.99
CA GLY A 684 -9.55 -12.03 36.44
C GLY A 684 -10.79 -11.15 36.64
N THR A 685 -11.86 -11.66 37.29
CA THR A 685 -13.09 -10.91 37.50
C THR A 685 -12.89 -9.63 38.32
N PHE A 686 -11.99 -9.66 39.31
CA PHE A 686 -11.64 -8.50 40.13
C PHE A 686 -10.18 -8.11 39.93
N HIS A 687 -9.87 -6.81 39.97
CA HIS A 687 -8.51 -6.28 39.92
C HIS A 687 -8.27 -5.20 40.99
N TYR A 688 -7.02 -5.05 41.40
CA TYR A 688 -6.57 -4.10 42.42
C TYR A 688 -5.07 -3.81 42.31
N GLU A 689 -4.58 -2.82 43.06
CA GLU A 689 -3.17 -2.46 43.11
C GLU A 689 -2.44 -3.17 44.26
N LYS A 690 -1.30 -3.81 43.95
CA LYS A 690 -0.40 -4.43 44.93
C LYS A 690 1.05 -4.06 44.60
N ASN A 691 1.76 -3.45 45.54
CA ASN A 691 3.14 -2.97 45.34
C ASN A 691 3.30 -2.05 44.11
N ASN A 692 2.38 -1.08 43.91
CA ASN A 692 2.34 -0.17 42.76
C ASN A 692 2.21 -0.86 41.38
N LYS A 693 1.74 -2.12 41.35
CA LYS A 693 1.42 -2.85 40.13
C LYS A 693 -0.04 -3.31 40.17
N GLU A 694 -0.72 -3.21 39.04
CA GLU A 694 -2.05 -3.79 38.88
C GLU A 694 -1.95 -5.32 38.87
N VAL A 695 -2.84 -5.99 39.61
CA VAL A 695 -2.97 -7.45 39.67
C VAL A 695 -4.43 -7.86 39.58
N LYS A 696 -4.66 -9.11 39.16
CA LYS A 696 -5.99 -9.72 39.00
C LYS A 696 -6.22 -10.82 40.04
N THR A 697 -7.45 -11.10 40.41
CA THR A 697 -7.77 -12.24 41.31
C THR A 697 -7.74 -13.57 40.56
N GLN A 698 -7.32 -14.64 41.23
CA GLN A 698 -7.59 -16.00 40.76
C GLN A 698 -9.10 -16.33 40.82
N ALA A 699 -9.50 -17.46 40.22
CA ALA A 699 -10.89 -17.91 40.27
C ALA A 699 -11.35 -18.21 41.71
N ILE A 700 -12.58 -17.81 42.05
CA ILE A 700 -13.20 -18.02 43.37
C ILE A 700 -14.39 -18.97 43.21
N LYS A 701 -14.50 -19.94 44.12
CA LYS A 701 -15.66 -20.85 44.21
C LYS A 701 -16.06 -20.99 45.66
N GLU A 702 -17.27 -20.56 46.00
CA GLU A 702 -17.75 -20.60 47.38
C GLU A 702 -19.17 -21.11 47.52
N SER A 703 -19.40 -21.93 48.55
CA SER A 703 -20.71 -22.56 48.80
C SER A 703 -21.60 -21.71 49.71
N PHE A 704 -22.91 -21.70 49.44
CA PHE A 704 -23.92 -21.11 50.32
C PHE A 704 -25.25 -21.89 50.24
N THR A 705 -26.16 -21.70 51.20
CA THR A 705 -27.46 -22.37 51.24
C THR A 705 -28.61 -21.39 51.35
N ILE A 706 -29.70 -21.65 50.63
CA ILE A 706 -30.98 -20.95 50.75
C ILE A 706 -31.96 -21.83 51.52
N GLY A 707 -32.41 -21.34 52.68
CA GLY A 707 -33.33 -22.04 53.58
C GLY A 707 -32.67 -22.45 54.89
N LYS A 708 -33.40 -22.22 55.99
CA LYS A 708 -32.90 -22.44 57.36
C LYS A 708 -33.28 -23.79 57.97
N GLY A 709 -34.28 -24.51 57.46
CA GLY A 709 -34.67 -25.81 58.01
C GLY A 709 -33.58 -26.88 57.84
N GLY A 710 -33.33 -27.66 58.88
CA GLY A 710 -32.45 -28.83 58.85
C GLY A 710 -33.11 -30.03 58.17
N SER A 711 -32.30 -30.94 57.60
CA SER A 711 -32.80 -32.17 56.99
C SER A 711 -32.81 -33.32 58.01
N PRO A 712 -33.92 -34.10 58.15
CA PRO A 712 -33.94 -35.29 59.00
C PRO A 712 -33.04 -36.43 58.50
N GLU A 713 -32.39 -36.26 57.34
CA GLU A 713 -31.42 -37.19 56.74
C GLU A 713 -29.99 -36.65 56.79
N ASP A 714 -29.75 -35.52 57.49
CA ASP A 714 -28.40 -34.98 57.64
C ASP A 714 -27.48 -36.05 58.27
N PRO A 715 -26.36 -36.40 57.61
CA PRO A 715 -25.49 -37.50 58.03
C PRO A 715 -24.80 -37.23 59.37
N ASN A 716 -24.80 -35.99 59.85
CA ASN A 716 -24.22 -35.62 61.14
C ASN A 716 -25.20 -35.79 62.31
N LEU A 717 -26.47 -36.12 62.07
CA LEU A 717 -27.44 -36.43 63.13
C LEU A 717 -27.05 -37.72 63.86
N LYS A 718 -27.10 -37.71 65.19
CA LYS A 718 -26.86 -38.91 65.99
C LYS A 718 -28.10 -39.80 65.98
N SER A 719 -28.05 -40.89 65.24
CA SER A 719 -29.15 -41.86 65.14
C SER A 719 -29.15 -42.88 66.30
N ASP A 720 -29.06 -42.39 67.52
CA ASP A 720 -28.89 -43.19 68.73
C ASP A 720 -30.08 -43.12 69.70
N TYR A 721 -31.16 -42.40 69.37
CA TYR A 721 -32.36 -42.32 70.23
C TYR A 721 -33.10 -43.66 70.23
N SER A 722 -32.66 -44.59 71.10
CA SER A 722 -33.13 -45.97 71.15
C SER A 722 -33.74 -46.39 72.50
N ILE A 723 -33.71 -45.51 73.49
CA ILE A 723 -34.19 -45.77 74.85
C ILE A 723 -35.48 -44.98 75.08
N TYR A 724 -36.61 -45.67 75.03
CA TYR A 724 -37.96 -45.13 75.20
C TYR A 724 -38.88 -46.23 75.73
N GLN A 725 -40.02 -45.83 76.31
CA GLN A 725 -41.09 -46.75 76.67
C GLN A 725 -42.12 -46.80 75.55
N MET A 726 -42.68 -47.97 75.31
CA MET A 726 -43.75 -48.18 74.33
C MET A 726 -45.02 -48.68 75.02
N LEU A 727 -46.17 -48.23 74.54
CA LEU A 727 -47.48 -48.70 74.97
C LEU A 727 -48.36 -48.96 73.73
N PRO A 728 -49.25 -49.97 73.72
CA PRO A 728 -49.38 -51.03 74.74
C PRO A 728 -48.11 -51.91 74.80
N ASP A 729 -47.96 -52.69 75.87
CA ASP A 729 -46.90 -53.71 75.95
C ASP A 729 -47.11 -54.74 74.82
N ILE A 730 -46.07 -54.96 74.02
CA ILE A 730 -46.06 -55.81 72.83
C ILE A 730 -45.35 -57.15 73.06
N SER A 731 -45.01 -57.49 74.30
CA SER A 731 -44.33 -58.75 74.65
C SER A 731 -45.22 -60.01 74.54
N GLY A 732 -46.51 -59.85 74.22
CA GLY A 732 -47.47 -60.93 73.96
C GLY A 732 -48.53 -60.52 72.93
N PHE A 733 -49.62 -61.28 72.85
CA PHE A 733 -50.71 -61.02 71.91
C PHE A 733 -51.41 -59.69 72.20
N VAL A 734 -51.46 -58.81 71.21
CA VAL A 734 -52.12 -57.50 71.29
C VAL A 734 -53.44 -57.52 70.51
N LYS A 735 -54.48 -56.85 71.05
CA LYS A 735 -55.71 -56.58 70.28
C LYS A 735 -55.43 -55.53 69.21
N ASP A 736 -55.97 -55.73 68.01
CA ASP A 736 -55.73 -54.83 66.88
C ASP A 736 -56.08 -53.36 67.15
N VAL A 737 -57.22 -53.10 67.80
CA VAL A 737 -57.66 -51.75 68.19
C VAL A 737 -56.75 -51.06 69.20
N ALA A 738 -55.96 -51.81 69.97
CA ALA A 738 -55.02 -51.21 70.92
C ALA A 738 -53.88 -50.49 70.20
N LEU A 739 -53.63 -50.82 68.92
CA LEU A 739 -52.63 -50.14 68.09
C LEU A 739 -53.02 -48.70 67.73
N ASN A 740 -54.31 -48.34 67.80
CA ASN A 740 -54.72 -46.93 67.66
C ASN A 740 -54.24 -46.05 68.83
N GLY A 741 -53.87 -46.66 69.95
CA GLY A 741 -53.29 -46.00 71.12
C GLY A 741 -51.79 -46.23 71.24
N PHE A 742 -51.10 -46.54 70.14
CA PHE A 742 -49.66 -46.82 70.19
C PHE A 742 -48.88 -45.55 70.53
N MET A 743 -48.15 -45.59 71.65
CA MET A 743 -47.41 -44.44 72.18
C MET A 743 -45.93 -44.75 72.33
N ILE A 744 -45.11 -43.72 72.09
CA ILE A 744 -43.69 -43.67 72.47
C ILE A 744 -43.53 -42.62 73.56
N LYS A 745 -42.94 -43.01 74.68
CA LYS A 745 -42.70 -42.15 75.84
C LYS A 745 -41.22 -41.98 76.11
N ASN A 746 -40.82 -40.75 76.42
CA ASN A 746 -39.48 -40.46 76.92
C ASN A 746 -39.34 -40.99 78.36
N ILE A 747 -38.27 -41.74 78.65
CA ILE A 747 -38.02 -42.29 79.99
C ILE A 747 -36.84 -41.62 80.72
N GLY A 748 -36.49 -40.40 80.32
CA GLY A 748 -35.50 -39.55 80.96
C GLY A 748 -34.06 -39.69 80.46
N TYR A 749 -33.80 -40.51 79.44
CA TYR A 749 -32.44 -40.70 78.89
C TYR A 749 -32.01 -39.59 77.92
N TYR A 750 -32.95 -39.01 77.17
CA TYR A 750 -32.71 -37.91 76.23
C TYR A 750 -33.51 -36.67 76.64
N ASP A 751 -33.02 -35.47 76.28
CA ASP A 751 -33.65 -34.19 76.61
C ASP A 751 -34.86 -33.90 75.72
N GLY A 752 -36.01 -34.45 76.12
CA GLY A 752 -37.30 -34.27 75.44
C GLY A 752 -37.58 -35.32 74.36
N LEU A 753 -38.74 -35.17 73.71
CA LEU A 753 -39.20 -36.05 72.63
C LEU A 753 -40.07 -35.22 71.68
N VAL A 754 -39.58 -35.06 70.44
CA VAL A 754 -40.19 -34.23 69.39
C VAL A 754 -40.39 -35.08 68.15
N ALA A 755 -41.59 -35.06 67.58
CA ALA A 755 -41.87 -35.71 66.31
C ALA A 755 -41.52 -34.79 65.13
N ASN A 756 -41.00 -35.39 64.06
CA ASN A 756 -41.06 -34.82 62.73
C ASN A 756 -42.38 -35.27 62.08
N SER A 757 -43.40 -34.40 62.09
CA SER A 757 -44.73 -34.71 61.56
C SER A 757 -44.74 -34.97 60.05
N ASP A 758 -43.72 -34.52 59.31
CA ASP A 758 -43.61 -34.75 57.87
C ASP A 758 -43.11 -36.17 57.54
N ARG A 759 -42.74 -36.97 58.55
CA ARG A 759 -42.25 -38.34 58.37
C ARG A 759 -43.36 -39.37 58.57
N GLU A 760 -43.57 -40.14 57.51
CA GLU A 760 -44.51 -41.26 57.51
C GLU A 760 -44.03 -42.43 58.42
N VAL A 761 -44.97 -42.95 59.21
CA VAL A 761 -44.87 -44.19 59.98
C VAL A 761 -45.86 -45.20 59.39
N ARG A 762 -45.43 -46.45 59.24
CA ARG A 762 -46.25 -47.49 58.60
C ARG A 762 -46.54 -48.66 59.52
N LEU A 763 -47.79 -49.13 59.53
CA LEU A 763 -48.13 -50.49 59.95
C LEU A 763 -48.04 -51.39 58.72
N ALA A 764 -47.23 -52.45 58.79
CA ALA A 764 -47.02 -53.39 57.70
C ALA A 764 -47.18 -54.84 58.18
N VAL A 765 -47.41 -55.78 57.26
CA VAL A 765 -47.25 -57.22 57.55
C VAL A 765 -45.77 -57.51 57.70
N TYR A 766 -45.37 -58.20 58.78
CA TYR A 766 -43.96 -58.39 59.12
C TYR A 766 -43.18 -59.12 58.01
N ASP A 767 -43.70 -60.24 57.51
CA ASP A 767 -42.95 -61.14 56.60
C ASP A 767 -42.69 -60.57 55.21
N ASN A 768 -43.59 -59.72 54.68
CA ASN A 768 -43.49 -59.19 53.31
C ASN A 768 -43.45 -57.66 53.26
N ASN A 769 -43.40 -56.99 54.42
CA ASN A 769 -43.36 -55.54 54.57
C ASN A 769 -44.47 -54.80 53.79
N LYS A 770 -45.59 -55.48 53.49
CA LYS A 770 -46.73 -54.87 52.82
C LYS A 770 -47.41 -53.89 53.78
N THR A 771 -47.40 -52.60 53.42
CA THR A 771 -48.09 -51.56 54.16
C THR A 771 -49.59 -51.83 54.24
N ILE A 772 -50.12 -51.79 55.46
CA ILE A 772 -51.54 -51.92 55.82
C ILE A 772 -52.13 -50.55 56.13
N ARG A 773 -51.41 -49.73 56.89
CA ARG A 773 -51.76 -48.35 57.22
C ARG A 773 -50.53 -47.45 57.23
N THR A 774 -50.74 -46.20 56.91
CA THR A 774 -49.82 -45.08 57.07
C THR A 774 -50.34 -44.18 58.19
N GLY A 775 -49.44 -43.39 58.75
CA GLY A 775 -49.73 -42.41 59.79
C GLY A 775 -48.47 -41.63 60.12
N HIS A 776 -48.51 -40.89 61.21
CA HIS A 776 -47.39 -40.09 61.70
C HIS A 776 -47.43 -40.00 63.23
N PHE A 777 -46.32 -39.58 63.82
CA PHE A 777 -46.30 -39.28 65.24
C PHE A 777 -46.70 -37.82 65.47
N GLU A 778 -47.55 -37.59 66.47
CA GLU A 778 -47.89 -36.27 66.99
C GLU A 778 -47.62 -36.21 68.49
N SER A 779 -47.32 -35.01 68.99
CA SER A 779 -47.23 -34.78 70.43
C SER A 779 -48.57 -35.07 71.11
N TYR A 780 -48.53 -35.90 72.15
CA TYR A 780 -49.71 -36.32 72.88
C TYR A 780 -49.51 -36.13 74.38
N VAL A 781 -50.58 -35.73 75.08
CA VAL A 781 -50.60 -35.63 76.54
C VAL A 781 -51.37 -36.83 77.07
N ASP A 782 -50.66 -37.80 77.64
CA ASP A 782 -51.27 -38.97 78.26
C ASP A 782 -52.01 -38.55 79.54
N PRO A 783 -53.34 -38.74 79.65
CA PRO A 783 -54.09 -38.40 80.86
C PRO A 783 -53.63 -39.13 82.12
N GLU A 784 -53.05 -40.32 81.99
CA GLU A 784 -52.54 -41.12 83.11
C GLU A 784 -51.13 -40.71 83.55
N ASP A 785 -50.40 -40.02 82.67
CA ASP A 785 -49.04 -39.50 82.90
C ASP A 785 -48.79 -38.22 82.10
N PRO A 786 -49.39 -37.09 82.50
CA PRO A 786 -49.40 -35.86 81.69
C PRO A 786 -48.05 -35.12 81.68
N THR A 787 -47.10 -35.54 82.51
CA THR A 787 -45.80 -34.88 82.67
C THR A 787 -44.72 -35.45 81.74
N THR A 788 -44.91 -36.67 81.24
CA THR A 788 -43.92 -37.34 80.40
C THR A 788 -44.11 -36.98 78.93
N PRO A 789 -43.08 -36.46 78.23
CA PRO A 789 -43.14 -36.22 76.79
C PRO A 789 -43.52 -37.51 76.06
N THR A 790 -44.64 -37.47 75.35
CA THR A 790 -45.26 -38.63 74.71
C THR A 790 -45.61 -38.31 73.26
N LEU A 791 -45.34 -39.25 72.37
CA LEU A 791 -45.81 -39.24 70.99
C LEU A 791 -46.88 -40.31 70.81
N LEU A 792 -47.99 -39.96 70.16
CA LEU A 792 -49.02 -40.90 69.74
C LEU A 792 -48.86 -41.18 68.25
N LEU A 793 -48.88 -42.45 67.87
CA LEU A 793 -49.01 -42.84 66.47
C LEU A 793 -50.46 -42.64 66.03
N VAL A 794 -50.68 -41.65 65.18
CA VAL A 794 -51.98 -41.36 64.59
C VAL A 794 -52.01 -41.97 63.19
N PHE A 795 -52.82 -43.01 63.00
CA PHE A 795 -53.04 -43.56 61.66
C PHE A 795 -53.96 -42.65 60.85
N ASP A 796 -53.68 -42.50 59.55
CA ASP A 796 -54.54 -41.76 58.60
C ASP A 796 -55.97 -42.33 58.57
N THR A 797 -56.12 -43.61 58.91
CA THR A 797 -57.41 -44.28 59.13
C THR A 797 -57.30 -45.22 60.34
N PRO A 798 -58.10 -45.02 61.41
CA PRO A 798 -58.07 -45.87 62.60
C PRO A 798 -58.44 -47.32 62.31
N ILE A 799 -57.82 -48.24 63.04
CA ILE A 799 -58.06 -49.70 62.99
C ILE A 799 -59.37 -50.03 63.72
N ARG A 800 -60.21 -50.88 63.13
CA ARG A 800 -61.44 -51.38 63.77
C ARG A 800 -61.22 -52.71 64.48
N GLU A 801 -62.03 -53.02 65.50
CA GLU A 801 -61.91 -54.28 66.25
C GLU A 801 -62.17 -55.47 65.33
N GLY A 802 -61.24 -56.41 65.28
CA GLY A 802 -61.29 -57.59 64.42
C GLY A 802 -60.85 -57.35 62.96
N GLU A 803 -60.36 -56.16 62.61
CA GLU A 803 -59.89 -55.83 61.26
C GLU A 803 -58.61 -56.58 60.89
N LEU A 804 -57.67 -56.70 61.85
CA LEU A 804 -56.40 -57.40 61.62
C LEU A 804 -56.55 -58.88 61.99
N LYS A 805 -56.21 -59.75 61.03
CA LYS A 805 -56.17 -61.20 61.27
C LYS A 805 -55.01 -61.56 62.19
N ALA A 806 -55.12 -62.69 62.89
CA ALA A 806 -54.04 -63.23 63.71
C ALA A 806 -52.76 -63.42 62.88
N ASN A 807 -51.74 -62.58 63.12
CA ASN A 807 -50.47 -62.57 62.37
C ASN A 807 -49.43 -61.67 63.05
N ASN A 808 -48.19 -61.73 62.57
CA ASN A 808 -47.13 -60.78 62.89
C ASN A 808 -47.22 -59.54 62.00
N TYR A 809 -47.31 -58.38 62.63
CA TYR A 809 -47.26 -57.06 62.01
C TYR A 809 -46.02 -56.31 62.47
N ALA A 810 -45.71 -55.22 61.78
CA ALA A 810 -44.59 -54.36 62.09
C ALA A 810 -45.00 -52.89 62.05
N ILE A 811 -44.65 -52.12 63.08
CA ILE A 811 -44.61 -50.66 62.98
C ILE A 811 -43.21 -50.27 62.48
N VAL A 812 -43.16 -49.70 61.28
CA VAL A 812 -41.92 -49.28 60.61
C VAL A 812 -41.77 -47.77 60.72
N ILE A 813 -40.70 -47.34 61.37
CA ILE A 813 -40.39 -45.94 61.65
C ILE A 813 -39.05 -45.63 60.97
N LEU A 814 -39.03 -44.58 60.15
CA LEU A 814 -37.82 -44.17 59.44
C LEU A 814 -36.85 -43.47 60.41
N GLN A 815 -35.58 -43.38 60.01
CA GLN A 815 -34.60 -42.60 60.76
C GLN A 815 -35.01 -41.12 60.76
N GLY A 816 -34.85 -40.45 61.90
CA GLY A 816 -35.21 -39.03 62.05
C GLY A 816 -36.70 -38.75 61.95
N THR A 817 -37.55 -39.72 62.33
CA THR A 817 -39.00 -39.52 62.52
C THR A 817 -39.30 -38.84 63.85
N PHE A 818 -38.49 -39.05 64.89
CA PHE A 818 -38.55 -38.33 66.16
C PHE A 818 -37.15 -38.20 66.75
N GLY A 819 -37.00 -37.28 67.72
CA GLY A 819 -35.73 -37.05 68.40
C GLY A 819 -35.89 -36.20 69.65
N ASP A 820 -34.78 -35.68 70.14
CA ASP A 820 -34.73 -34.78 71.28
C ASP A 820 -35.13 -33.33 70.94
N THR A 821 -35.04 -32.43 71.92
CA THR A 821 -35.38 -31.02 71.76
C THR A 821 -34.46 -30.30 70.77
N ASN A 822 -33.17 -30.69 70.69
CA ASN A 822 -32.22 -30.13 69.72
C ASN A 822 -32.59 -30.52 68.29
N PHE A 823 -33.05 -31.75 68.07
CA PHE A 823 -33.59 -32.16 66.77
C PHE A 823 -34.77 -31.30 66.34
N GLY A 824 -35.69 -30.98 67.25
CA GLY A 824 -36.79 -30.04 66.97
C GLY A 824 -36.31 -28.65 66.53
N LYS A 825 -35.36 -28.07 67.26
CA LYS A 825 -34.73 -26.77 66.89
C LYS A 825 -34.01 -26.84 65.55
N PHE A 826 -33.33 -27.95 65.26
CA PHE A 826 -32.61 -28.16 64.01
C PHE A 826 -33.54 -28.22 62.80
N LEU A 827 -34.67 -28.93 62.91
CA LEU A 827 -35.68 -28.99 61.85
C LEU A 827 -36.28 -27.61 61.55
N GLU A 828 -36.47 -26.77 62.58
CA GLU A 828 -36.99 -25.40 62.44
C GLU A 828 -35.94 -24.43 61.87
N ASP A 829 -34.75 -24.39 62.46
CA ASP A 829 -33.63 -23.53 62.05
C ASP A 829 -32.28 -24.17 62.41
N LYS A 830 -31.61 -24.75 61.40
CA LYS A 830 -30.29 -25.39 61.49
C LYS A 830 -29.14 -24.44 61.88
N THR A 831 -29.38 -23.13 61.92
CA THR A 831 -28.39 -22.16 62.41
C THR A 831 -28.43 -22.02 63.93
N THR A 832 -29.48 -22.50 64.60
CA THR A 832 -29.67 -22.40 66.05
C THR A 832 -29.01 -23.52 66.84
N THR A 833 -28.71 -24.66 66.21
CA THR A 833 -28.07 -25.83 66.81
C THR A 833 -27.34 -26.64 65.74
N GLN A 834 -26.30 -27.39 66.11
CA GLN A 834 -25.58 -28.26 65.17
C GLN A 834 -26.28 -29.61 65.03
N ALA A 835 -26.25 -30.21 63.84
CA ALA A 835 -26.79 -31.56 63.60
C ALA A 835 -26.15 -32.60 64.52
N SER A 836 -24.85 -32.47 64.81
CA SER A 836 -24.11 -33.35 65.73
C SER A 836 -24.57 -33.29 67.19
N ASP A 837 -25.33 -32.26 67.56
CA ASP A 837 -25.88 -32.10 68.91
C ASP A 837 -27.32 -32.64 69.02
N CYS A 838 -27.88 -33.16 67.92
CA CYS A 838 -29.23 -33.69 67.85
C CYS A 838 -29.22 -35.22 67.97
N HIS A 839 -30.05 -35.76 68.86
CA HIS A 839 -30.28 -37.19 69.01
C HIS A 839 -31.62 -37.60 68.38
N THR A 840 -31.58 -38.49 67.40
CA THR A 840 -32.74 -38.93 66.59
C THR A 840 -32.90 -40.43 66.61
N ASN A 841 -34.12 -40.90 66.36
CA ASN A 841 -34.37 -42.33 66.30
C ASN A 841 -33.65 -42.96 65.08
N PRO A 842 -33.01 -44.13 65.25
CA PRO A 842 -32.57 -44.92 64.10
C PRO A 842 -33.79 -45.43 63.32
N ARG A 843 -33.56 -46.00 62.14
CA ARG A 843 -34.60 -46.77 61.46
C ARG A 843 -35.03 -47.93 62.37
N MET A 844 -36.32 -48.00 62.68
CA MET A 844 -36.88 -48.98 63.61
C MET A 844 -37.95 -49.83 62.92
N THR A 845 -38.02 -51.10 63.32
CA THR A 845 -39.06 -52.04 62.91
C THR A 845 -39.50 -52.79 64.16
N ILE A 846 -40.70 -52.47 64.63
CA ILE A 846 -41.26 -52.97 65.86
C ILE A 846 -42.22 -54.10 65.52
N THR A 847 -41.84 -55.34 65.85
CA THR A 847 -42.69 -56.52 65.63
C THR A 847 -43.81 -56.58 66.65
N ILE A 848 -45.03 -56.87 66.18
CA ILE A 848 -46.23 -56.96 67.00
C ILE A 848 -46.99 -58.22 66.61
N GLU A 849 -47.23 -59.09 67.58
CA GLU A 849 -48.10 -60.26 67.39
C GLU A 849 -49.54 -59.88 67.72
N VAL A 850 -50.39 -59.81 66.70
CA VAL A 850 -51.81 -59.49 66.87
C VAL A 850 -52.60 -60.81 66.86
N ASP A 851 -53.38 -61.05 67.91
CA ASP A 851 -54.35 -62.14 68.01
C ASP A 851 -55.49 -61.70 68.94
N ASN A 852 -56.61 -61.30 68.35
CA ASN A 852 -57.75 -60.74 69.07
C ASN A 852 -58.41 -61.75 70.04
N ASP A 853 -58.26 -63.05 69.80
CA ASP A 853 -58.86 -64.11 70.62
C ASP A 853 -57.98 -64.44 71.84
N LYS A 854 -56.66 -64.52 71.66
CA LYS A 854 -55.71 -64.86 72.74
C LYS A 854 -55.37 -63.70 73.67
N ALA A 855 -55.52 -62.45 73.23
CA ALA A 855 -55.17 -61.26 74.01
C ALA A 855 -56.00 -61.06 75.30
N THR A 856 -57.00 -61.91 75.60
CA THR A 856 -57.92 -61.76 76.75
C THR A 856 -57.68 -62.71 77.95
N GLY A 857 -56.81 -63.72 77.84
CA GLY A 857 -56.35 -64.52 78.99
C GLY A 857 -57.39 -65.35 79.77
N ILE A 858 -58.56 -65.71 79.21
CA ILE A 858 -59.59 -66.52 79.89
C ILE A 858 -59.86 -67.84 79.12
N GLU A 859 -59.47 -68.99 79.70
CA GLU A 859 -59.60 -70.30 79.01
C GLU A 859 -60.79 -71.19 79.45
N HIS A 860 -61.45 -71.00 80.61
CA HIS A 860 -62.67 -71.76 80.95
C HIS A 860 -63.60 -71.06 81.96
N VAL A 861 -64.93 -71.17 81.75
CA VAL A 861 -66.00 -70.73 82.66
C VAL A 861 -66.79 -71.95 83.13
N VAL A 862 -66.90 -72.19 84.44
CA VAL A 862 -67.76 -73.27 85.00
C VAL A 862 -68.73 -72.72 86.03
N ASN A 863 -70.03 -72.95 85.78
CA ASN A 863 -71.16 -72.61 86.64
C ASN A 863 -71.18 -73.49 87.91
N SER A 864 -71.39 -72.88 89.08
CA SER A 864 -71.59 -73.61 90.33
C SER A 864 -72.85 -73.11 91.06
N THR A 865 -73.89 -73.94 91.01
CA THR A 865 -75.09 -73.90 91.85
C THR A 865 -74.82 -74.72 93.12
N GLU A 866 -74.50 -74.08 94.26
CA GLU A 866 -75.08 -74.41 95.59
C GLU A 866 -74.48 -73.58 96.77
N LYS A 867 -75.39 -72.82 97.39
CA LYS A 867 -75.52 -72.24 98.75
C LYS A 867 -74.34 -72.27 99.75
N ASN A 868 -73.68 -71.12 99.88
CA ASN A 868 -73.59 -70.32 101.12
C ASN A 868 -73.00 -68.94 100.79
N ASN A 869 -73.86 -67.94 100.57
CA ASN A 869 -73.46 -66.65 100.03
C ASN A 869 -73.03 -65.69 101.15
N VAL A 870 -71.73 -65.45 101.26
CA VAL A 870 -71.20 -64.29 101.99
C VAL A 870 -71.33 -63.08 101.05
N ILE A 871 -72.16 -62.11 101.42
CA ILE A 871 -72.47 -60.93 100.62
C ILE A 871 -71.86 -59.72 101.30
N TYR A 872 -71.14 -58.90 100.54
CA TYR A 872 -70.68 -57.58 100.95
C TYR A 872 -71.34 -56.51 100.08
N ASP A 873 -71.62 -55.33 100.63
CA ASP A 873 -71.93 -54.16 99.80
C ASP A 873 -70.65 -53.59 99.17
N VAL A 874 -70.77 -52.63 98.25
CA VAL A 874 -69.62 -51.94 97.62
C VAL A 874 -68.71 -51.20 98.62
N GLN A 875 -69.14 -51.02 99.87
CA GLN A 875 -68.31 -50.44 100.93
C GLN A 875 -67.56 -51.52 101.75
N GLY A 876 -67.69 -52.80 101.37
CA GLY A 876 -66.98 -53.91 102.02
C GLY A 876 -67.59 -54.39 103.34
N ARG A 877 -68.86 -54.04 103.64
CA ARG A 877 -69.57 -54.51 104.84
C ARG A 877 -70.34 -55.79 104.57
N LYS A 878 -70.20 -56.80 105.44
CA LYS A 878 -70.93 -58.07 105.29
C LYS A 878 -72.42 -57.87 105.57
N VAL A 879 -73.27 -58.16 104.59
CA VAL A 879 -74.73 -58.06 104.69
C VAL A 879 -75.37 -59.44 104.64
N LYS A 880 -76.45 -59.64 105.42
CA LYS A 880 -77.18 -60.91 105.42
C LYS A 880 -77.98 -61.15 104.13
N GLN A 881 -78.42 -60.08 103.46
CA GLN A 881 -79.17 -60.14 102.20
C GLN A 881 -79.14 -58.78 101.47
N MET A 882 -79.26 -58.81 100.14
CA MET A 882 -79.22 -57.63 99.27
C MET A 882 -80.62 -56.99 99.21
N ASN A 883 -80.94 -55.99 100.02
CA ASN A 883 -82.31 -55.46 100.12
C ASN A 883 -82.60 -54.22 99.27
N ARG A 884 -81.58 -53.66 98.59
CA ARG A 884 -81.73 -52.53 97.68
C ARG A 884 -81.03 -52.83 96.36
N SER A 885 -81.57 -52.31 95.27
CA SER A 885 -80.91 -52.28 93.97
C SER A 885 -79.52 -51.63 94.12
N GLY A 886 -78.49 -52.29 93.60
CA GLY A 886 -77.11 -51.85 93.73
C GLY A 886 -76.11 -52.99 93.48
N ILE A 887 -74.83 -52.63 93.46
CA ILE A 887 -73.72 -53.58 93.29
C ILE A 887 -73.36 -54.16 94.66
N TYR A 888 -73.14 -55.46 94.71
CA TYR A 888 -72.69 -56.23 95.87
C TYR A 888 -71.52 -57.13 95.45
N ILE A 889 -70.78 -57.64 96.42
CA ILE A 889 -69.76 -58.66 96.21
C ILE A 889 -70.28 -59.94 96.88
N VAL A 890 -70.68 -60.92 96.09
CA VAL A 890 -71.17 -62.22 96.59
C VAL A 890 -70.06 -63.25 96.37
N ASN A 891 -69.56 -63.83 97.46
CA ASN A 891 -68.47 -64.81 97.45
C ASN A 891 -67.23 -64.32 96.67
N GLY A 892 -66.86 -63.05 96.88
CA GLY A 892 -65.68 -62.44 96.27
C GLY A 892 -65.87 -61.93 94.83
N LYS A 893 -67.07 -62.04 94.24
CA LYS A 893 -67.36 -61.57 92.87
C LYS A 893 -68.43 -60.48 92.84
N LYS A 894 -68.23 -59.47 91.98
CA LYS A 894 -69.19 -58.36 91.79
C LYS A 894 -70.50 -58.88 91.19
N PHE A 895 -71.61 -58.50 91.81
CA PHE A 895 -72.98 -58.90 91.49
C PHE A 895 -73.88 -57.67 91.55
N VAL A 896 -74.63 -57.37 90.48
CA VAL A 896 -75.53 -56.21 90.45
C VAL A 896 -76.96 -56.68 90.69
N LYS A 897 -77.54 -56.31 91.84
CA LYS A 897 -78.96 -56.50 92.09
C LYS A 897 -79.71 -55.32 91.46
N LYS A 898 -80.58 -55.58 90.50
CA LYS A 898 -81.48 -54.56 89.95
C LYS A 898 -82.56 -54.18 90.94
#